data_AF-A0A9D8VDI3-F1
#
_entry.id   AF-A0A9D8VDI3-F1
#
_cell.length_a   1.000
_cell.length_b   1.000
_cell.length_c   1.000
_cell.angle_alpha   90.00
_cell.angle_beta   90.00
_cell.angle_gamma   90.00
#
_symmetry.space_group_name_H-M   'P 1'
#
loop_
_entity.id
_entity.type
_entity.pdbx_description
1 polymer ?
#
loop_
_entity_poly.entity_id
_entity_poly.type
_entity_poly.pdbx_seq_one_letter_code
_entity_poly.pdbx_strand_id
1 'polypeptide(L)'
;MKTSIKRGLLLIPVLLAGWLLMETPELGDASSHREAPLIANDPLADNTDLYAFVSPDNPETVTIIANYIPLELPEGGPNYNTFSENVRYEIHVKNDASTTGDDITYRFTFARENEDPTTFFNIRLGKENLKTTYTLERSMAGGSFETIVTGGIVPPNNIGPRSIEGGAGLGTTYQALVDAAITTASTGEVVFAGPRDDAFFVDLGGIFDLGETRSSYGMDASNPDNARDAVAGFNTHTIALQVPISTLQKDGKMASEAANILDGDFVIGVWASASRPQMKTLSAEGEAPTYSGPWVQVSRLGMPLTNEAVIPLGEKDRWNARTPYNEDPAHNAYFYNPELALYMDDDQFGGAVPAMSALRVQRNSLGAFDFGNGQDGLYGLKGSAAVEGTALDDAVFGTLLLPGPGQPRSVDLWPAFYVGVPNVRPYQLATGKGGDPLAAGKPFVNNFMPTGGDMLRLNMAVPPTPRNDADFSTLGLVQAAVLGLTDARFNATTDIQFIPNMDGFPNGRRLEDDVTTIELQAVSGVVLAAIGLWYDDYDPNSSASPVTQDLLDVLTYNAGPTANDVALLDEFPYQANPHRGYDYVKQLTAASPGTSTNTSRIDPGVLGIGVPDQYQLAQNYPNPFNPSTRIEYKASTSGPLAVRIYDVQGRLVQTLVDRNHSAGTHAIEWNAEGLPSGAYFYRIEAGGKTAAVRQALLVK
;
A
#
# COMPACT_ATOMS: atom_id res chain seq x y z
N MET A 1 23.57 -69.40 -29.34
CA MET A 1 24.70 -70.16 -28.76
C MET A 1 25.36 -69.24 -27.73
N LYS A 2 25.44 -69.69 -26.46
CA LYS A 2 26.10 -69.05 -25.28
C LYS A 2 25.50 -67.72 -24.78
N THR A 3 25.27 -67.42 -23.50
CA THR A 3 25.13 -68.18 -22.23
C THR A 3 24.59 -67.17 -21.19
N SER A 4 23.73 -67.62 -20.29
CA SER A 4 23.22 -66.92 -19.09
C SER A 4 24.33 -66.67 -18.05
N ILE A 5 24.16 -65.66 -17.16
CA ILE A 5 24.26 -65.81 -15.69
C ILE A 5 23.92 -64.49 -14.93
N LYS A 6 22.84 -64.59 -14.14
CA LYS A 6 22.55 -64.12 -12.76
C LYS A 6 22.83 -62.66 -12.33
N ARG A 7 21.77 -61.99 -11.85
CA ARG A 7 21.81 -61.16 -10.64
C ARG A 7 20.70 -61.58 -9.68
N GLY A 8 21.11 -61.81 -8.44
CA GLY A 8 20.28 -62.30 -7.35
C GLY A 8 19.46 -61.20 -6.68
N LEU A 9 18.34 -61.65 -6.16
CA LEU A 9 17.36 -60.97 -5.33
C LEU A 9 17.91 -60.77 -3.91
N LEU A 10 17.74 -59.57 -3.33
CA LEU A 10 17.65 -59.42 -1.87
C LEU A 10 16.46 -58.51 -1.55
N LEU A 11 15.43 -59.11 -0.98
CA LEU A 11 14.32 -58.48 -0.25
C LEU A 11 14.81 -58.09 1.14
N ILE A 12 14.31 -56.97 1.70
CA ILE A 12 13.98 -56.72 3.13
C ILE A 12 13.28 -55.35 3.25
N PRO A 13 12.40 -55.14 4.25
CA PRO A 13 11.10 -54.51 4.06
C PRO A 13 10.99 -53.07 4.60
N VAL A 14 9.88 -52.45 4.17
CA VAL A 14 9.12 -51.33 4.74
C VAL A 14 9.44 -51.03 6.21
N LEU A 15 9.90 -49.81 6.47
CA LEU A 15 9.81 -49.14 7.76
C LEU A 15 9.14 -47.78 7.53
N LEU A 16 7.88 -47.69 7.95
CA LEU A 16 7.18 -46.44 8.18
C LEU A 16 7.99 -45.62 9.20
N ALA A 17 8.48 -44.46 8.77
CA ALA A 17 8.84 -43.37 9.68
C ALA A 17 7.99 -42.18 9.25
N GLY A 18 6.89 -41.98 9.97
CA GLY A 18 6.13 -40.74 9.90
C GLY A 18 7.01 -39.62 10.44
N TRP A 19 7.39 -38.71 9.55
CA TRP A 19 7.85 -37.39 9.93
C TRP A 19 6.79 -36.40 9.47
N LEU A 20 6.14 -35.85 10.48
CA LEU A 20 5.24 -34.72 10.43
C LEU A 20 6.06 -33.52 9.92
N LEU A 21 6.07 -33.28 8.61
CA LEU A 21 6.43 -31.97 8.07
C LEU A 21 5.23 -31.07 8.36
N MET A 22 5.33 -30.30 9.44
CA MET A 22 4.54 -29.09 9.59
C MET A 22 4.97 -28.20 8.42
N GLU A 23 4.12 -28.13 7.40
CA GLU A 23 4.14 -27.05 6.42
C GLU A 23 3.90 -25.77 7.22
N THR A 24 4.98 -25.11 7.61
CA THR A 24 4.93 -23.69 7.86
C THR A 24 4.59 -23.05 6.53
N PRO A 25 3.48 -22.31 6.39
CA PRO A 25 3.32 -21.46 5.23
C PRO A 25 4.54 -20.53 5.22
N GLU A 26 5.38 -20.67 4.20
CA GLU A 26 6.32 -19.61 3.85
C GLU A 26 5.45 -18.39 3.57
N LEU A 27 5.62 -17.36 4.39
CA LEU A 27 5.03 -16.04 4.13
C LEU A 27 5.65 -15.59 2.81
N GLY A 28 4.88 -15.65 1.73
CA GLY A 28 5.23 -15.03 0.47
C GLY A 28 5.47 -13.54 0.73
N ASP A 29 6.70 -13.11 0.50
CA ASP A 29 7.04 -11.70 0.41
C ASP A 29 6.42 -11.17 -0.90
N ALA A 30 5.27 -10.51 -0.77
CA ALA A 30 4.54 -9.90 -1.88
C ALA A 30 4.04 -8.52 -1.46
N SER A 31 4.61 -7.45 -2.02
CA SER A 31 4.01 -6.11 -1.96
C SER A 31 4.62 -5.13 -2.98
N SER A 32 3.93 -4.01 -3.27
CA SER A 32 4.45 -2.78 -3.92
C SER A 32 5.47 -2.01 -3.06
N HIS A 33 6.05 -2.72 -2.12
CA HIS A 33 6.78 -2.30 -0.94
C HIS A 33 7.74 -3.45 -0.69
N ARG A 34 9.02 -3.21 -0.41
CA ARG A 34 10.04 -4.28 -0.44
C ARG A 34 10.22 -4.80 -1.86
N GLU A 35 10.31 -3.86 -2.80
CA GLU A 35 10.19 -4.10 -4.23
C GLU A 35 11.31 -4.98 -4.81
N ALA A 36 12.43 -5.16 -4.09
CA ALA A 36 13.54 -6.03 -4.45
C ALA A 36 14.10 -6.81 -3.25
N PRO A 37 14.74 -7.98 -3.44
CA PRO A 37 15.27 -8.79 -2.33
C PRO A 37 16.22 -8.06 -1.38
N LEU A 38 17.10 -7.17 -1.87
CA LEU A 38 18.01 -6.42 -1.00
C LEU A 38 17.29 -5.31 -0.23
N ILE A 39 16.40 -4.55 -0.87
CA ILE A 39 15.68 -3.46 -0.21
C ILE A 39 14.66 -3.98 0.80
N ALA A 40 14.13 -5.17 0.59
CA ALA A 40 13.30 -5.89 1.54
C ALA A 40 13.96 -6.13 2.91
N ASN A 41 15.30 -6.10 2.96
CA ASN A 41 16.11 -6.19 4.18
C ASN A 41 16.55 -4.82 4.74
N ASP A 42 16.18 -3.72 4.08
CA ASP A 42 16.46 -2.35 4.47
C ASP A 42 15.22 -1.44 4.32
N PRO A 43 14.16 -1.69 5.11
CA PRO A 43 12.87 -1.00 4.97
C PRO A 43 12.96 0.52 5.17
N LEU A 44 14.01 1.03 5.81
CA LEU A 44 14.18 2.48 6.01
C LEU A 44 14.60 3.22 4.73
N ALA A 45 15.09 2.52 3.73
CA ALA A 45 15.48 3.07 2.42
C ALA A 45 14.51 2.66 1.29
N ASP A 46 13.47 1.91 1.63
CA ASP A 46 12.48 1.34 0.72
C ASP A 46 11.52 2.45 0.28
N ASN A 47 11.54 2.75 -1.02
CA ASN A 47 10.71 3.77 -1.67
C ASN A 47 9.45 3.08 -2.19
N THR A 48 8.32 3.40 -1.58
CA THR A 48 7.10 2.64 -1.80
C THR A 48 6.27 3.20 -2.94
N ASP A 49 6.17 4.53 -3.03
CA ASP A 49 5.35 5.21 -4.02
C ASP A 49 5.90 6.59 -4.36
N LEU A 50 5.70 6.97 -5.62
CA LEU A 50 5.92 8.31 -6.13
C LEU A 50 4.63 8.81 -6.79
N TYR A 51 4.26 10.04 -6.47
CA TYR A 51 3.15 10.78 -7.08
C TYR A 51 3.66 12.13 -7.57
N ALA A 52 3.17 12.57 -8.72
CA ALA A 52 3.49 13.87 -9.29
C ALA A 52 2.28 14.36 -10.09
N PHE A 53 1.67 15.46 -9.66
CA PHE A 53 0.46 16.00 -10.29
C PHE A 53 0.38 17.52 -10.11
N VAL A 54 -0.29 18.20 -11.05
CA VAL A 54 -0.60 19.63 -10.89
C VAL A 54 -1.56 19.80 -9.71
N SER A 55 -1.20 20.68 -8.77
CA SER A 55 -1.91 20.84 -7.50
C SER A 55 -3.36 21.34 -7.73
N PRO A 56 -4.40 20.64 -7.23
CA PRO A 56 -5.79 21.03 -7.48
C PRO A 56 -6.22 22.36 -6.84
N ASP A 57 -5.68 22.68 -5.66
CA ASP A 57 -5.89 23.92 -4.90
C ASP A 57 -5.12 25.11 -5.49
N ASN A 58 -3.99 24.86 -6.16
CA ASN A 58 -3.18 25.87 -6.82
C ASN A 58 -2.60 25.34 -8.16
N PRO A 59 -3.31 25.49 -9.29
CA PRO A 59 -2.85 24.97 -10.58
C PRO A 59 -1.58 25.60 -11.16
N GLU A 60 -0.94 26.56 -10.47
CA GLU A 60 0.38 27.10 -10.79
C GLU A 60 1.53 26.38 -10.04
N THR A 61 1.21 25.30 -9.31
CA THR A 61 2.18 24.44 -8.62
C THR A 61 2.00 22.97 -9.02
N VAL A 62 3.07 22.19 -8.81
CA VAL A 62 3.05 20.72 -8.87
C VAL A 62 3.28 20.19 -7.47
N THR A 63 2.48 19.21 -7.09
CA THR A 63 2.71 18.41 -5.88
C THR A 63 3.49 17.16 -6.27
N ILE A 64 4.61 16.92 -5.59
CA ILE A 64 5.42 15.71 -5.68
C ILE A 64 5.45 15.04 -4.32
N ILE A 65 5.11 13.77 -4.25
CA ILE A 65 5.04 12.98 -3.01
C ILE A 65 5.86 11.71 -3.20
N ALA A 66 6.84 11.48 -2.35
CA ALA A 66 7.60 10.24 -2.28
C ALA A 66 7.37 9.59 -0.91
N ASN A 67 6.80 8.39 -0.91
CA ASN A 67 6.55 7.59 0.28
C ASN A 67 7.70 6.61 0.51
N TYR A 68 8.03 6.39 1.78
CA TYR A 68 9.10 5.52 2.21
C TYR A 68 8.66 4.75 3.45
N ILE A 69 9.36 3.67 3.74
CA ILE A 69 9.11 2.84 4.92
C ILE A 69 7.73 2.17 4.82
N PRO A 70 7.69 0.95 4.28
CA PRO A 70 6.46 0.25 4.01
C PRO A 70 5.77 -0.30 5.26
N LEU A 71 4.44 -0.46 5.18
CA LEU A 71 3.64 -1.29 6.10
C LEU A 71 3.84 -0.93 7.58
N GLU A 72 3.84 0.37 7.90
CA GLU A 72 4.06 0.81 9.26
C GLU A 72 2.85 0.51 10.14
N LEU A 73 3.02 -0.42 11.08
CA LEU A 73 1.99 -0.70 12.07
C LEU A 73 1.79 0.52 12.98
N PRO A 74 0.56 1.08 13.08
CA PRO A 74 0.30 2.26 13.90
C PRO A 74 0.64 2.07 15.39
N GLU A 75 0.56 0.83 15.87
CA GLU A 75 0.80 0.42 17.26
C GLU A 75 2.23 -0.08 17.53
N GLY A 76 3.21 0.26 16.69
CA GLY A 76 4.61 -0.22 16.73
C GLY A 76 5.44 0.10 18.00
N GLY A 77 4.83 0.53 19.10
CA GLY A 77 5.54 0.90 20.33
C GLY A 77 6.33 -0.27 20.96
N PRO A 78 7.41 0.02 21.72
CA PRO A 78 7.93 1.34 22.08
C PRO A 78 8.82 2.00 21.01
N ASN A 79 9.14 1.29 19.92
CA ASN A 79 10.05 1.75 18.86
C ASN A 79 9.29 1.97 17.57
N TYR A 80 8.84 3.20 17.35
CA TYR A 80 8.11 3.56 16.15
C TYR A 80 9.06 3.80 14.96
N ASN A 81 8.51 3.71 13.75
CA ASN A 81 9.24 4.02 12.51
C ASN A 81 9.63 5.50 12.47
N THR A 82 10.71 5.78 11.74
CA THR A 82 11.29 7.13 11.61
C THR A 82 12.28 7.14 10.46
N PHE A 83 12.39 8.27 9.77
CA PHE A 83 13.43 8.48 8.76
C PHE A 83 14.83 8.21 9.33
N SER A 84 15.67 7.60 8.51
CA SER A 84 17.00 7.16 8.91
C SER A 84 18.03 8.29 8.76
N GLU A 85 18.87 8.46 9.79
CA GLU A 85 19.98 9.45 9.79
C GLU A 85 21.12 9.08 8.83
N ASN A 86 21.11 7.87 8.27
CA ASN A 86 22.10 7.36 7.33
C ASN A 86 21.47 6.90 6.00
N VAL A 87 20.28 7.40 5.67
CA VAL A 87 19.76 7.41 4.29
C VAL A 87 19.78 8.83 3.78
N ARG A 88 20.09 8.97 2.49
CA ARG A 88 19.87 10.18 1.72
C ARG A 88 18.67 9.95 0.82
N TYR A 89 17.58 10.67 1.07
CA TYR A 89 16.34 10.59 0.30
C TYR A 89 16.33 11.72 -0.72
N GLU A 90 16.05 11.41 -1.99
CA GLU A 90 16.11 12.39 -3.07
C GLU A 90 14.90 12.29 -3.99
N ILE A 91 14.38 13.45 -4.38
CA ILE A 91 13.42 13.63 -5.47
C ILE A 91 14.15 14.35 -6.59
N HIS A 92 14.04 13.82 -7.81
CA HIS A 92 14.75 14.26 -8.99
C HIS A 92 13.77 14.69 -10.06
N VAL A 93 14.10 15.79 -10.75
CA VAL A 93 13.30 16.33 -11.85
C VAL A 93 14.20 16.55 -13.07
N LYS A 94 13.74 16.02 -14.19
CA LYS A 94 14.23 16.29 -15.53
C LYS A 94 13.28 17.27 -16.21
N ASN A 95 13.77 18.40 -16.71
CA ASN A 95 12.94 19.41 -17.40
C ASN A 95 13.56 19.92 -18.71
N ASP A 96 14.83 19.60 -18.98
CA ASP A 96 15.50 19.93 -20.23
C ASP A 96 16.18 18.68 -20.81
N ALA A 97 15.61 18.13 -21.87
CA ALA A 97 16.16 16.95 -22.53
C ALA A 97 17.55 17.17 -23.17
N SER A 98 18.04 18.41 -23.26
CA SER A 98 19.36 18.72 -23.81
C SER A 98 20.50 18.61 -22.79
N THR A 99 20.19 18.61 -21.49
CA THR A 99 21.17 18.51 -20.41
C THR A 99 21.39 17.04 -19.99
N THR A 100 22.53 16.77 -19.35
CA THR A 100 22.86 15.43 -18.83
C THR A 100 22.40 15.27 -17.39
N GLY A 101 21.79 14.13 -17.05
CA GLY A 101 21.33 13.87 -15.68
C GLY A 101 20.11 14.71 -15.28
N ASP A 102 19.86 14.78 -13.98
CA ASP A 102 18.76 15.55 -13.39
C ASP A 102 19.02 17.05 -13.45
N ASP A 103 17.98 17.81 -13.77
CA ASP A 103 18.05 19.28 -13.81
C ASP A 103 17.81 19.87 -12.42
N ILE A 104 16.94 19.25 -11.63
CA ILE A 104 16.64 19.68 -10.26
C ILE A 104 16.69 18.44 -9.36
N THR A 105 17.36 18.56 -8.22
CA THR A 105 17.36 17.51 -7.19
C THR A 105 17.05 18.13 -5.83
N TYR A 106 16.04 17.60 -5.16
CA TYR A 106 15.73 17.87 -3.76
C TYR A 106 16.28 16.74 -2.91
N ARG A 107 17.08 17.08 -1.89
CA ARG A 107 17.72 16.12 -1.00
C ARG A 107 17.32 16.35 0.45
N PHE A 108 16.82 15.30 1.08
CA PHE A 108 16.50 15.26 2.49
C PHE A 108 17.52 14.42 3.25
N THR A 109 18.04 14.99 4.34
CA THR A 109 18.81 14.28 5.36
C THR A 109 18.21 14.55 6.72
N PHE A 110 18.16 13.53 7.58
CA PHE A 110 17.46 13.59 8.86
C PHE A 110 18.44 13.49 10.04
N ALA A 111 18.08 14.13 11.14
CA ALA A 111 18.80 14.06 12.41
C ALA A 111 17.80 13.79 13.53
N ARG A 112 18.21 13.01 14.54
CA ARG A 112 17.34 12.64 15.66
C ARG A 112 17.93 13.04 17.00
N GLU A 113 17.04 13.45 17.90
CA GLU A 113 17.35 13.73 19.30
C GLU A 113 16.47 12.88 20.23
N ASN A 114 17.06 12.39 21.31
CA ASN A 114 16.33 11.73 22.39
C ASN A 114 16.19 12.70 23.56
N GLU A 115 15.06 13.40 23.65
CA GLU A 115 14.86 14.48 24.64
C GLU A 115 14.73 13.98 26.09
N ASP A 116 14.30 12.73 26.29
CA ASP A 116 14.24 12.04 27.59
C ASP A 116 14.74 10.59 27.51
N PRO A 117 16.07 10.37 27.54
CA PRO A 117 16.64 9.02 27.46
C PRO A 117 16.37 8.16 28.71
N THR A 118 15.66 8.68 29.72
CA THR A 118 15.37 7.96 30.98
C THR A 118 14.07 7.15 30.93
N THR A 119 13.32 7.21 29.84
CA THR A 119 12.04 6.51 29.68
C THR A 119 11.99 5.60 28.47
N PHE A 120 11.12 4.61 28.54
CA PHE A 120 10.76 3.76 27.40
C PHE A 120 9.56 4.32 26.61
N PHE A 121 8.85 5.32 27.13
CA PHE A 121 7.77 5.96 26.38
C PHE A 121 8.35 6.88 25.32
N ASN A 122 7.86 6.76 24.08
CA ASN A 122 8.33 7.63 23.00
C ASN A 122 7.95 9.10 23.23
N ILE A 123 6.85 9.37 23.94
CA ILE A 123 6.39 10.73 24.23
C ILE A 123 5.86 10.79 25.66
N ARG A 124 6.39 11.72 26.46
CA ARG A 124 5.83 12.05 27.78
C ARG A 124 6.32 13.41 28.28
N LEU A 125 5.55 14.03 29.17
CA LEU A 125 5.91 15.23 29.92
C LEU A 125 6.40 16.38 29.03
N GLY A 126 5.76 16.58 27.88
CA GLY A 126 6.11 17.60 26.89
C GLY A 126 7.39 17.31 26.10
N LYS A 127 7.91 16.07 26.15
CA LYS A 127 9.13 15.64 25.45
C LYS A 127 8.87 14.47 24.51
N GLU A 128 9.67 14.41 23.46
CA GLU A 128 9.69 13.36 22.45
C GLU A 128 11.06 12.67 22.42
N ASN A 129 11.03 11.35 22.58
CA ASN A 129 12.13 10.47 22.24
C ASN A 129 12.01 10.17 20.74
N LEU A 130 13.14 10.12 20.03
CA LEU A 130 13.19 10.05 18.56
C LEU A 130 12.64 11.31 17.86
N LYS A 131 12.74 12.48 18.51
CA LYS A 131 12.42 13.75 17.87
C LYS A 131 13.26 13.94 16.63
N THR A 132 12.59 13.99 15.48
CA THR A 132 13.26 13.97 14.18
C THR A 132 13.16 15.34 13.53
N THR A 133 14.28 15.79 12.96
CA THR A 133 14.35 17.01 12.14
C THR A 133 15.03 16.72 10.82
N TYR A 134 14.84 17.58 9.84
CA TYR A 134 15.48 17.44 8.53
C TYR A 134 16.18 18.70 8.06
N THR A 135 17.15 18.49 7.18
CA THR A 135 17.71 19.51 6.29
C THR A 135 17.27 19.18 4.88
N LEU A 136 16.72 20.18 4.18
CA LEU A 136 16.38 20.09 2.76
C LEU A 136 17.39 20.92 1.96
N GLU A 137 18.06 20.26 1.03
CA GLU A 137 18.94 20.89 0.07
C GLU A 137 18.36 20.77 -1.35
N ARG A 138 18.63 21.76 -2.20
CA ARG A 138 18.21 21.77 -3.60
C ARG A 138 19.40 22.04 -4.51
N SER A 139 19.53 21.26 -5.57
CA SER A 139 20.38 21.57 -6.72
C SER A 139 19.53 22.01 -7.90
N MET A 140 19.98 23.02 -8.64
CA MET A 140 19.36 23.53 -9.87
C MET A 140 20.36 23.42 -11.02
N ALA A 141 19.86 23.13 -12.22
CA ALA A 141 20.63 22.89 -13.44
C ALA A 141 21.80 21.89 -13.24
N GLY A 142 21.58 20.84 -12.43
CA GLY A 142 22.62 19.85 -12.08
C GLY A 142 23.82 20.42 -11.30
N GLY A 143 23.68 21.61 -10.70
CA GLY A 143 24.74 22.35 -10.02
C GLY A 143 25.02 21.91 -8.58
N SER A 144 25.60 22.83 -7.80
CA SER A 144 25.82 22.62 -6.36
C SER A 144 24.51 22.66 -5.56
N PHE A 145 24.49 21.93 -4.45
CA PHE A 145 23.37 21.96 -3.51
C PHE A 145 23.38 23.25 -2.66
N GLU A 146 22.20 23.85 -2.52
CA GLU A 146 21.88 24.95 -1.61
C GLU A 146 20.94 24.44 -0.52
N THR A 147 21.23 24.72 0.76
CA THR A 147 20.29 24.41 1.85
C THR A 147 19.13 25.39 1.83
N ILE A 148 17.91 24.89 1.63
CA ILE A 148 16.70 25.71 1.53
C ILE A 148 15.77 25.59 2.75
N VAL A 149 15.93 24.53 3.55
CA VAL A 149 15.34 24.37 4.89
C VAL A 149 16.40 23.83 5.85
N THR A 150 16.53 24.45 7.02
CA THR A 150 17.37 23.95 8.13
C THR A 150 16.50 23.71 9.35
N GLY A 151 16.59 22.50 9.94
CA GLY A 151 15.82 22.15 11.13
C GLY A 151 14.32 22.05 10.87
N GLY A 152 13.94 21.57 9.69
CA GLY A 152 12.54 21.24 9.39
C GLY A 152 12.02 20.18 10.36
N ILE A 153 10.75 20.27 10.74
CA ILE A 153 10.15 19.42 11.77
C ILE A 153 9.55 18.19 11.11
N VAL A 154 9.78 17.02 11.70
CA VAL A 154 8.99 15.81 11.42
C VAL A 154 8.01 15.63 12.59
N PRO A 155 6.69 15.57 12.36
CA PRO A 155 5.75 15.34 13.44
C PRO A 155 5.96 13.93 14.01
N PRO A 156 5.74 13.72 15.32
CA PRO A 156 5.85 12.40 15.91
C PRO A 156 4.86 11.42 15.28
N ASN A 157 5.12 10.13 15.44
CA ASN A 157 4.12 9.09 15.19
C ASN A 157 2.83 9.36 15.98
N ASN A 158 1.67 9.06 15.40
CA ASN A 158 0.37 9.27 16.03
C ASN A 158 0.08 8.19 17.07
N ILE A 159 0.73 8.27 18.23
CA ILE A 159 0.72 7.18 19.21
C ILE A 159 -0.65 6.98 19.86
N GLY A 160 -1.26 8.05 20.36
CA GLY A 160 -2.47 7.91 21.17
C GLY A 160 -2.85 9.15 21.98
N PRO A 161 -4.09 9.17 22.51
CA PRO A 161 -4.68 10.32 23.20
C PRO A 161 -3.89 10.80 24.42
N ARG A 162 -3.13 9.91 25.07
CA ARG A 162 -2.33 10.28 26.24
C ARG A 162 -0.97 10.87 25.88
N SER A 163 -0.37 10.38 24.80
CA SER A 163 0.94 10.77 24.33
C SER A 163 0.88 12.08 23.55
N ILE A 164 -0.17 12.27 22.75
CA ILE A 164 -0.34 13.47 21.92
C ILE A 164 -1.15 14.53 22.69
N GLU A 165 -2.43 14.29 22.93
CA GLU A 165 -3.35 15.29 23.52
C GLU A 165 -3.29 15.40 25.05
N GLY A 166 -2.80 14.36 25.73
CA GLY A 166 -2.85 14.26 27.18
C GLY A 166 -1.86 15.18 27.89
N GLY A 167 -2.20 15.61 29.11
CA GLY A 167 -1.31 16.44 29.94
C GLY A 167 -0.02 15.73 30.43
N ALA A 168 0.06 14.41 30.25
CA ALA A 168 1.29 13.64 30.44
C ALA A 168 2.06 13.42 29.12
N GLY A 169 1.54 13.92 27.99
CA GLY A 169 2.11 13.85 26.65
C GLY A 169 2.54 15.25 26.17
N LEU A 170 2.24 15.59 24.91
CA LEU A 170 2.53 16.90 24.31
C LEU A 170 1.47 17.97 24.63
N GLY A 171 0.26 17.56 25.00
CA GLY A 171 -0.82 18.49 25.36
C GLY A 171 -1.36 19.30 24.17
N THR A 172 -1.29 18.75 22.95
CA THR A 172 -1.75 19.39 21.71
C THR A 172 -2.51 18.39 20.82
N THR A 173 -3.22 18.86 19.79
CA THR A 173 -3.86 17.97 18.80
C THR A 173 -2.83 17.44 17.81
N TYR A 174 -3.08 16.27 17.23
CA TYR A 174 -2.22 15.74 16.17
C TYR A 174 -2.16 16.66 14.94
N GLN A 175 -3.31 17.24 14.55
CA GLN A 175 -3.37 18.18 13.44
C GLN A 175 -2.46 19.40 13.67
N ALA A 176 -2.40 19.95 14.88
CA ALA A 176 -1.52 21.08 15.17
C ALA A 176 -0.03 20.72 15.05
N LEU A 177 0.34 19.45 15.25
CA LEU A 177 1.72 18.97 15.00
C LEU A 177 2.01 18.86 13.50
N VAL A 178 1.04 18.40 12.71
CA VAL A 178 1.13 18.35 11.24
C VAL A 178 1.23 19.75 10.66
N ASP A 179 0.36 20.68 11.07
CA ASP A 179 0.36 22.07 10.62
C ASP A 179 1.71 22.75 10.94
N ALA A 180 2.29 22.45 12.10
CA ALA A 180 3.61 22.98 12.49
C ALA A 180 4.78 22.35 11.71
N ALA A 181 4.60 21.16 11.14
CA ALA A 181 5.59 20.48 10.31
C ALA A 181 5.56 20.93 8.84
N ILE A 182 4.44 21.50 8.38
CA ILE A 182 4.36 22.14 7.07
C ILE A 182 5.13 23.46 7.12
N THR A 183 6.12 23.62 6.24
CA THR A 183 6.97 24.81 6.20
C THR A 183 7.17 25.29 4.77
N THR A 184 7.41 26.59 4.60
CA THR A 184 7.81 27.17 3.32
C THR A 184 9.33 27.30 3.29
N ALA A 185 9.96 26.67 2.30
CA ALA A 185 11.39 26.79 2.07
C ALA A 185 11.78 28.23 1.70
N SER A 186 13.06 28.58 1.90
CA SER A 186 13.59 29.90 1.53
C SER A 186 13.46 30.25 0.04
N THR A 187 13.20 29.24 -0.79
CA THR A 187 13.06 29.33 -2.23
C THR A 187 11.62 29.21 -2.74
N GLY A 188 10.64 29.10 -1.84
CA GLY A 188 9.20 29.20 -2.14
C GLY A 188 8.42 27.89 -2.18
N GLU A 189 9.08 26.73 -2.08
CA GLU A 189 8.42 25.43 -1.98
C GLU A 189 7.67 25.28 -0.66
N VAL A 190 6.50 24.64 -0.67
CA VAL A 190 5.85 24.16 0.56
C VAL A 190 6.27 22.72 0.79
N VAL A 191 6.70 22.40 2.01
CA VAL A 191 7.37 21.14 2.34
C VAL A 191 6.71 20.49 3.54
N PHE A 192 6.52 19.18 3.46
CA PHE A 192 6.14 18.32 4.59
C PHE A 192 6.99 17.05 4.58
N ALA A 193 7.44 16.60 5.75
CA ALA A 193 8.06 15.29 5.91
C ALA A 193 7.56 14.64 7.21
N GLY A 194 6.99 13.43 7.13
CA GLY A 194 6.51 12.72 8.31
C GLY A 194 5.54 11.58 8.02
N PRO A 195 5.08 10.88 9.08
CA PRO A 195 4.16 9.77 8.94
C PRO A 195 2.82 10.22 8.36
N ARG A 196 2.30 9.47 7.38
CA ARG A 196 0.97 9.58 6.79
C ARG A 196 0.32 8.22 6.68
N ASP A 197 -0.97 8.22 6.44
CA ASP A 197 -1.67 7.06 5.90
C ASP A 197 -1.05 6.64 4.56
N ASP A 198 -0.95 5.34 4.31
CA ASP A 198 -0.54 4.85 3.00
C ASP A 198 -1.67 5.09 2.01
N ALA A 199 -1.43 5.94 1.01
CA ALA A 199 -2.46 6.34 0.06
C ALA A 199 -2.58 5.38 -1.14
N PHE A 200 -1.69 4.39 -1.23
CA PHE A 200 -1.82 3.34 -2.21
C PHE A 200 -2.96 2.39 -1.84
N PHE A 201 -3.55 1.72 -2.83
CA PHE A 201 -4.60 0.74 -2.59
C PHE A 201 -4.51 -0.38 -3.61
N VAL A 202 -4.44 -1.62 -3.13
CA VAL A 202 -4.23 -2.80 -3.99
C VAL A 202 -4.56 -4.09 -3.25
N ASP A 203 -5.12 -5.07 -3.96
CA ASP A 203 -5.25 -6.45 -3.47
C ASP A 203 -3.97 -7.23 -3.73
N LEU A 204 -2.94 -6.97 -2.91
CA LEU A 204 -1.63 -7.63 -3.03
C LEU A 204 -1.75 -9.15 -3.06
N GLY A 205 -2.64 -9.71 -2.25
CA GLY A 205 -2.83 -11.15 -2.17
C GLY A 205 -3.38 -11.74 -3.47
N GLY A 206 -4.23 -11.02 -4.20
CA GLY A 206 -4.74 -11.48 -5.50
C GLY A 206 -3.72 -11.27 -6.61
N ILE A 207 -3.14 -10.06 -6.67
CA ILE A 207 -2.16 -9.69 -7.71
C ILE A 207 -0.93 -10.60 -7.67
N PHE A 208 -0.39 -10.88 -6.49
CA PHE A 208 0.82 -11.71 -6.36
C PHE A 208 0.53 -13.22 -6.25
N ASP A 209 -0.74 -13.63 -6.19
CA ASP A 209 -1.15 -15.02 -6.49
C ASP A 209 -1.37 -15.18 -8.00
N LEU A 210 -0.31 -14.93 -8.77
CA LEU A 210 -0.29 -15.01 -10.25
C LEU A 210 -1.40 -14.22 -10.95
N GLY A 211 -1.79 -13.06 -10.41
CA GLY A 211 -2.81 -12.23 -11.02
C GLY A 211 -4.25 -12.69 -10.78
N GLU A 212 -4.49 -13.51 -9.75
CA GLU A 212 -5.83 -13.93 -9.31
C GLU A 212 -6.60 -12.77 -8.65
N THR A 213 -6.91 -11.74 -9.44
CA THR A 213 -7.73 -10.61 -9.03
C THR A 213 -9.14 -11.06 -8.67
N ARG A 214 -9.68 -10.47 -7.62
CA ARG A 214 -11.00 -10.86 -7.10
C ARG A 214 -12.06 -9.87 -7.55
N SER A 215 -13.11 -10.40 -8.17
CA SER A 215 -14.16 -9.59 -8.80
C SER A 215 -15.15 -8.94 -7.82
N SER A 216 -15.08 -9.29 -6.53
CA SER A 216 -15.91 -8.69 -5.47
C SER A 216 -15.07 -7.82 -4.56
N TYR A 217 -15.28 -6.50 -4.57
CA TYR A 217 -14.73 -5.62 -3.53
C TYR A 217 -15.60 -5.71 -2.28
N GLY A 218 -15.00 -6.01 -1.13
CA GLY A 218 -15.75 -6.10 0.12
C GLY A 218 -14.87 -6.04 1.36
N MET A 219 -15.26 -5.20 2.31
CA MET A 219 -14.58 -5.05 3.62
C MET A 219 -14.76 -6.25 4.55
N ASP A 220 -15.51 -7.29 4.14
CA ASP A 220 -15.64 -8.51 4.92
C ASP A 220 -14.33 -9.31 4.87
N ALA A 221 -13.51 -9.11 5.89
CA ALA A 221 -12.24 -9.79 6.07
C ALA A 221 -12.37 -11.31 6.31
N SER A 222 -13.58 -11.85 6.41
CA SER A 222 -13.82 -13.30 6.50
C SER A 222 -14.11 -13.97 5.15
N ASN A 223 -14.39 -13.20 4.10
CA ASN A 223 -14.55 -13.75 2.75
C ASN A 223 -13.20 -13.76 2.01
N PRO A 224 -12.60 -14.93 1.73
CA PRO A 224 -11.35 -15.00 0.96
C PRO A 224 -11.52 -14.53 -0.48
N ASP A 225 -12.74 -14.53 -1.01
CA ASP A 225 -13.03 -14.13 -2.39
C ASP A 225 -13.23 -12.61 -2.54
N ASN A 226 -13.11 -11.84 -1.45
CA ASN A 226 -13.17 -10.39 -1.54
C ASN A 226 -11.78 -9.80 -1.83
N ALA A 227 -11.69 -8.93 -2.82
CA ALA A 227 -10.56 -8.03 -2.97
C ALA A 227 -10.48 -7.11 -1.73
N ARG A 228 -9.28 -6.94 -1.22
CA ARG A 228 -9.01 -6.11 -0.04
C ARG A 228 -7.91 -5.14 -0.37
N ASP A 229 -8.05 -3.92 0.12
CA ASP A 229 -6.91 -3.05 0.21
C ASP A 229 -5.97 -3.63 1.28
N ALA A 230 -4.82 -4.15 0.83
CA ALA A 230 -3.87 -4.85 1.68
C ALA A 230 -2.99 -3.90 2.50
N VAL A 231 -2.94 -2.61 2.14
CA VAL A 231 -2.20 -1.57 2.86
C VAL A 231 -3.11 -0.68 3.71
N ALA A 232 -4.42 -0.85 3.61
CA ALA A 232 -5.39 -0.24 4.52
C ALA A 232 -5.02 -0.41 5.99
N GLY A 233 -5.11 0.68 6.76
CA GLY A 233 -4.77 0.72 8.17
C GLY A 233 -3.26 0.76 8.47
N PHE A 234 -2.40 0.75 7.47
CA PHE A 234 -0.96 0.97 7.65
C PHE A 234 -0.59 2.43 7.39
N ASN A 235 0.53 2.85 7.98
CA ASN A 235 1.14 4.14 7.69
C ASN A 235 2.36 3.96 6.78
N THR A 236 2.84 5.09 6.27
CA THR A 236 4.11 5.26 5.58
C THR A 236 4.77 6.56 6.07
N HIS A 237 6.06 6.75 5.83
CA HIS A 237 6.73 8.03 5.98
C HIS A 237 6.81 8.77 4.64
N THR A 238 6.19 9.94 4.58
CA THR A 238 6.06 10.74 3.36
C THR A 238 7.06 11.88 3.35
N ILE A 239 7.62 12.15 2.17
CA ILE A 239 8.22 13.43 1.78
C ILE A 239 7.32 14.06 0.72
N ALA A 240 6.73 15.23 1.00
CA ALA A 240 5.87 15.95 0.08
C ALA A 240 6.41 17.36 -0.20
N LEU A 241 6.36 17.76 -1.47
CA LEU A 241 6.77 19.06 -1.99
C LEU A 241 5.63 19.64 -2.84
N GLN A 242 5.22 20.88 -2.59
CA GLN A 242 4.43 21.68 -3.53
C GLN A 242 5.35 22.75 -4.11
N VAL A 243 5.64 22.65 -5.40
CA VAL A 243 6.68 23.43 -6.08
C VAL A 243 6.03 24.32 -7.15
N PRO A 244 6.36 25.62 -7.23
CA PRO A 244 5.89 26.48 -8.32
C PRO A 244 6.29 25.92 -9.69
N ILE A 245 5.35 25.92 -10.65
CA ILE A 245 5.62 25.48 -12.03
C ILE A 245 6.75 26.31 -12.65
N SER A 246 6.84 27.61 -12.33
CA SER A 246 7.95 28.47 -12.76
C SER A 246 9.32 28.06 -12.20
N THR A 247 9.39 27.23 -11.15
CA THR A 247 10.65 26.64 -10.68
C THR A 247 11.00 25.37 -11.48
N LEU A 248 9.99 24.60 -11.86
CA LEU A 248 10.15 23.34 -12.61
C LEU A 248 10.26 23.54 -14.12
N GLN A 249 9.71 24.62 -14.66
CA GLN A 249 9.74 24.95 -16.08
C GLN A 249 11.09 25.58 -16.44
N LYS A 250 11.75 25.05 -17.48
CA LYS A 250 13.14 25.37 -17.85
C LYS A 250 13.45 26.84 -18.13
N ASP A 251 12.46 27.63 -18.54
CA ASP A 251 12.55 29.07 -18.84
C ASP A 251 11.91 29.95 -17.76
N GLY A 252 11.43 29.37 -16.66
CA GLY A 252 10.79 30.09 -15.57
C GLY A 252 9.33 30.50 -15.80
N LYS A 253 8.64 29.89 -16.78
CA LYS A 253 7.25 30.24 -17.13
C LYS A 253 6.22 29.66 -16.17
N MET A 254 5.12 30.37 -16.02
CA MET A 254 3.91 29.91 -15.31
C MET A 254 3.10 28.95 -16.20
N ALA A 255 2.25 28.12 -15.59
CA ALA A 255 1.35 27.21 -16.31
C ALA A 255 0.40 27.96 -17.25
N SER A 256 -0.09 29.12 -16.81
CA SER A 256 -0.91 30.04 -17.60
C SER A 256 -0.21 30.62 -18.85
N GLU A 257 1.11 30.46 -18.97
CA GLU A 257 1.88 30.87 -20.16
C GLU A 257 2.09 29.74 -21.16
N ALA A 258 1.63 28.52 -20.87
CA ALA A 258 1.64 27.41 -21.83
C ALA A 258 0.78 27.73 -23.05
N ALA A 259 1.26 27.38 -24.24
CA ALA A 259 0.52 27.64 -25.48
C ALA A 259 -0.82 26.91 -25.53
N ASN A 260 -0.86 25.69 -24.97
CA ASN A 260 -2.02 24.84 -24.75
C ASN A 260 -1.55 23.55 -24.04
N ILE A 261 -2.48 22.60 -23.81
CA ILE A 261 -2.22 21.28 -23.21
C ILE A 261 -1.22 20.41 -23.98
N LEU A 262 -0.77 20.79 -25.18
CA LEU A 262 0.24 20.07 -25.97
C LEU A 262 1.59 20.79 -25.98
N ASP A 263 1.79 21.81 -25.15
CA ASP A 263 3.06 22.53 -25.05
C ASP A 263 4.16 21.63 -24.46
N GLY A 264 5.07 21.17 -25.31
CA GLY A 264 6.17 20.28 -24.92
C GLY A 264 7.20 20.93 -23.98
N ASP A 265 7.21 22.25 -23.85
CA ASP A 265 8.11 22.97 -22.92
C ASP A 265 7.64 22.88 -21.45
N PHE A 266 6.47 22.28 -21.20
CA PHE A 266 5.87 22.08 -19.88
C PHE A 266 5.86 20.61 -19.42
N VAL A 267 6.61 19.74 -20.11
CA VAL A 267 6.77 18.34 -19.72
C VAL A 267 8.00 18.17 -18.83
N ILE A 268 7.83 17.47 -17.70
CA ILE A 268 8.91 17.07 -16.80
C ILE A 268 8.91 15.55 -16.57
N GLY A 269 10.08 14.99 -16.28
CA GLY A 269 10.25 13.65 -15.73
C GLY A 269 10.54 13.74 -14.24
N VAL A 270 9.86 12.94 -13.41
CA VAL A 270 10.05 12.92 -11.95
C VAL A 270 10.36 11.50 -11.49
N TRP A 271 11.37 11.33 -10.65
CA TRP A 271 11.69 10.06 -10.00
C TRP A 271 12.25 10.30 -8.59
N ALA A 272 12.18 9.29 -7.72
CA ALA A 272 12.68 9.36 -6.35
C ALA A 272 13.68 8.23 -6.08
N SER A 273 14.58 8.45 -5.13
CA SER A 273 15.63 7.49 -4.79
C SER A 273 16.06 7.57 -3.33
N ALA A 274 16.54 6.44 -2.82
CA ALA A 274 17.23 6.37 -1.54
C ALA A 274 18.67 5.89 -1.74
N SER A 275 19.61 6.53 -1.04
CA SER A 275 21.03 6.16 -1.05
C SER A 275 21.57 5.90 0.36
N ARG A 276 22.53 4.98 0.45
CA ARG A 276 23.26 4.60 1.67
C ARG A 276 24.77 4.85 1.52
N PRO A 277 25.50 5.14 2.61
CA PRO A 277 26.96 5.08 2.57
C PRO A 277 27.42 3.64 2.31
N GLN A 278 28.40 3.46 1.43
CA GLN A 278 28.85 2.15 0.96
C GLN A 278 29.34 1.21 2.09
N MET A 279 29.85 1.76 3.20
CA MET A 279 30.41 0.98 4.30
C MET A 279 29.63 1.19 5.59
N LYS A 280 29.22 0.07 6.22
CA LYS A 280 28.68 0.01 7.58
C LYS A 280 29.63 -0.79 8.47
N THR A 281 30.07 -0.22 9.58
CA THR A 281 30.90 -0.90 10.58
C THR A 281 30.12 -1.07 11.88
N LEU A 282 29.91 -2.32 12.27
CA LEU A 282 29.21 -2.69 13.51
C LEU A 282 30.15 -2.61 14.71
N SER A 283 29.64 -2.15 15.86
CA SER A 283 30.36 -2.18 17.14
C SER A 283 30.05 -3.49 17.89
N ALA A 284 31.03 -3.99 18.64
CA ALA A 284 30.86 -5.21 19.46
C ALA A 284 30.12 -4.95 20.79
N GLU A 285 30.04 -3.68 21.21
CA GLU A 285 29.57 -3.29 22.55
C GLU A 285 28.15 -2.70 22.53
N GLY A 286 27.43 -2.87 21.42
CA GLY A 286 26.04 -2.38 21.27
C GLY A 286 25.94 -0.88 20.96
N GLU A 287 27.05 -0.22 20.63
CA GLU A 287 27.05 1.16 20.14
C GLU A 287 26.42 1.24 18.74
N ALA A 288 25.96 2.43 18.37
CA ALA A 288 25.43 2.69 17.03
C ALA A 288 26.50 2.36 15.97
N PRO A 289 26.12 1.69 14.86
CA PRO A 289 27.03 1.46 13.74
C PRO A 289 27.59 2.78 13.20
N THR A 290 28.83 2.74 12.70
CA THR A 290 29.41 3.86 11.96
C THR A 290 29.26 3.65 10.46
N TYR A 291 29.09 4.73 9.71
CA TYR A 291 28.86 4.72 8.28
C TYR A 291 29.89 5.59 7.57
N SER A 292 30.41 5.13 6.43
CA SER A 292 31.44 5.83 5.67
C SER A 292 31.47 5.42 4.20
N GLY A 293 32.32 6.07 3.40
CA GLY A 293 32.45 5.84 1.97
C GLY A 293 31.49 6.70 1.14
N PRO A 294 31.51 6.55 -0.19
CA PRO A 294 30.59 7.25 -1.09
C PRO A 294 29.14 6.80 -0.87
N TRP A 295 28.20 7.67 -1.21
CA TRP A 295 26.78 7.33 -1.29
C TRP A 295 26.52 6.43 -2.50
N VAL A 296 25.73 5.39 -2.31
CA VAL A 296 25.31 4.44 -3.34
C VAL A 296 23.79 4.35 -3.29
N GLN A 297 23.15 4.46 -4.45
CA GLN A 297 21.71 4.26 -4.58
C GLN A 297 21.35 2.80 -4.29
N VAL A 298 20.30 2.60 -3.50
CA VAL A 298 19.83 1.27 -3.10
C VAL A 298 18.35 1.04 -3.43
N SER A 299 17.59 2.11 -3.65
CA SER A 299 16.20 2.06 -4.13
C SER A 299 15.95 3.25 -5.05
N ARG A 300 15.03 3.05 -6.00
CA ARG A 300 14.49 4.08 -6.87
C ARG A 300 13.05 3.76 -7.24
N LEU A 301 12.29 4.79 -7.59
CA LEU A 301 10.97 4.65 -8.15
C LEU A 301 10.68 5.82 -9.10
N GLY A 302 10.28 5.50 -10.33
CA GLY A 302 9.78 6.44 -11.32
C GLY A 302 8.31 6.17 -11.59
N MET A 303 8.03 5.48 -12.68
CA MET A 303 6.70 4.95 -12.98
C MET A 303 6.30 3.89 -11.95
N PRO A 304 5.04 3.90 -11.48
CA PRO A 304 4.53 2.87 -10.58
C PRO A 304 4.64 1.50 -11.25
N LEU A 305 4.74 0.47 -10.40
CA LEU A 305 4.67 -0.94 -10.77
C LEU A 305 5.72 -1.45 -11.78
N THR A 306 6.65 -0.59 -12.23
CA THR A 306 7.71 -0.99 -13.15
C THR A 306 8.65 -1.98 -12.48
N ASN A 307 9.12 -1.68 -11.28
CA ASN A 307 9.98 -2.61 -10.56
C ASN A 307 9.18 -3.80 -10.00
N GLU A 308 7.88 -3.65 -9.79
CA GLU A 308 6.99 -4.63 -9.17
C GLU A 308 6.57 -5.72 -10.16
N ALA A 309 6.09 -5.32 -11.35
CA ALA A 309 5.38 -6.15 -12.30
C ALA A 309 6.03 -6.23 -13.70
N VAL A 310 6.96 -5.34 -14.04
CA VAL A 310 7.68 -5.37 -15.34
C VAL A 310 9.06 -6.01 -15.19
N ILE A 311 9.85 -5.57 -14.21
CA ILE A 311 11.19 -6.10 -13.99
C ILE A 311 11.10 -7.45 -13.24
N PRO A 312 11.70 -8.53 -13.76
CA PRO A 312 11.64 -9.83 -13.11
C PRO A 312 12.45 -9.84 -11.81
N LEU A 313 12.03 -10.66 -10.85
CA LEU A 313 12.59 -10.73 -9.49
C LEU A 313 14.14 -10.79 -9.46
N GLY A 314 14.76 -11.56 -10.36
CA GLY A 314 16.21 -11.72 -10.44
C GLY A 314 16.99 -10.48 -10.88
N GLU A 315 16.32 -9.48 -11.46
CA GLU A 315 16.94 -8.25 -11.96
C GLU A 315 16.56 -7.00 -11.14
N LYS A 316 15.59 -7.11 -10.21
CA LYS A 316 15.07 -5.96 -9.43
C LYS A 316 16.14 -5.23 -8.62
N ASP A 317 17.06 -5.96 -7.96
CA ASP A 317 18.17 -5.34 -7.22
C ASP A 317 19.10 -4.54 -8.15
N ARG A 318 19.35 -5.07 -9.35
CA ARG A 318 20.18 -4.41 -10.36
C ARG A 318 19.47 -3.19 -10.95
N TRP A 319 18.16 -3.27 -11.13
CA TRP A 319 17.31 -2.14 -11.52
C TRP A 319 17.36 -1.04 -10.46
N ASN A 320 17.14 -1.37 -9.18
CA ASN A 320 17.13 -0.42 -8.06
C ASN A 320 18.48 0.27 -7.84
N ALA A 321 19.59 -0.39 -8.13
CA ALA A 321 20.93 0.18 -8.01
C ALA A 321 21.32 1.14 -9.16
N ARG A 322 20.45 1.34 -10.16
CA ARG A 322 20.70 2.17 -11.35
C ARG A 322 19.83 3.41 -11.39
N THR A 323 20.34 4.43 -12.04
CA THR A 323 19.63 5.67 -12.35
C THR A 323 18.97 5.55 -13.73
N PRO A 324 17.96 6.38 -14.03
CA PRO A 324 17.42 6.53 -15.39
C PRO A 324 18.46 6.82 -16.49
N TYR A 325 19.66 7.31 -16.13
CA TYR A 325 20.72 7.68 -17.07
C TYR A 325 21.76 6.60 -17.34
N ASN A 326 21.73 5.49 -16.59
CA ASN A 326 22.68 4.38 -16.74
C ASN A 326 21.98 3.01 -16.70
N GLU A 327 20.77 2.99 -17.23
CA GLU A 327 19.92 1.82 -17.38
C GLU A 327 20.62 0.68 -18.13
N ASP A 328 20.17 -0.56 -17.90
CA ASP A 328 20.56 -1.68 -18.74
C ASP A 328 19.59 -1.79 -19.93
N PRO A 329 20.04 -1.57 -21.18
CA PRO A 329 19.15 -1.66 -22.35
C PRO A 329 18.49 -3.04 -22.52
N ALA A 330 19.02 -4.10 -21.89
CA ALA A 330 18.38 -5.41 -21.90
C ALA A 330 17.02 -5.40 -21.20
N HIS A 331 16.81 -4.51 -20.21
CA HIS A 331 15.54 -4.39 -19.48
C HIS A 331 14.41 -3.85 -20.36
N ASN A 332 14.71 -3.18 -21.48
CA ASN A 332 13.71 -2.73 -22.45
C ASN A 332 12.86 -3.90 -22.99
N ALA A 333 13.44 -5.10 -23.08
CA ALA A 333 12.75 -6.29 -23.55
C ALA A 333 11.52 -6.65 -22.71
N TYR A 334 11.53 -6.32 -21.41
CA TYR A 334 10.40 -6.57 -20.50
C TYR A 334 9.21 -5.65 -20.77
N PHE A 335 9.43 -4.49 -21.40
CA PHE A 335 8.35 -3.63 -21.86
C PHE A 335 7.84 -4.03 -23.25
N TYR A 336 8.74 -4.52 -24.11
CA TYR A 336 8.38 -4.98 -25.47
C TYR A 336 7.57 -6.27 -25.46
N ASN A 337 7.83 -7.14 -24.49
CA ASN A 337 7.18 -8.43 -24.27
C ASN A 337 6.96 -8.63 -22.77
N PRO A 338 6.00 -7.92 -22.15
CA PRO A 338 5.76 -8.04 -20.72
C PRO A 338 5.32 -9.45 -20.36
N GLU A 339 5.86 -10.00 -19.28
CA GLU A 339 5.51 -11.35 -18.82
C GLU A 339 4.01 -11.45 -18.52
N LEU A 340 3.43 -10.38 -17.97
CA LEU A 340 2.02 -10.28 -17.63
C LEU A 340 1.10 -10.54 -18.85
N ALA A 341 1.53 -10.17 -20.05
CA ALA A 341 0.78 -10.43 -21.28
C ALA A 341 0.64 -11.92 -21.60
N LEU A 342 1.52 -12.81 -21.10
CA LEU A 342 1.40 -14.25 -21.30
C LEU A 342 0.17 -14.83 -20.60
N TYR A 343 -0.26 -14.22 -19.49
CA TYR A 343 -1.44 -14.62 -18.71
C TYR A 343 -2.74 -13.96 -19.21
N MET A 344 -2.63 -13.10 -20.22
CA MET A 344 -3.73 -12.44 -20.92
C MET A 344 -3.87 -12.95 -22.37
N ASP A 345 -3.07 -13.94 -22.75
CA ASP A 345 -3.07 -14.55 -24.08
C ASP A 345 -3.56 -16.00 -23.98
N ASP A 346 -4.74 -16.26 -24.55
CA ASP A 346 -5.38 -17.58 -24.54
C ASP A 346 -4.56 -18.65 -25.29
N ASP A 347 -3.68 -18.24 -26.22
CA ASP A 347 -2.75 -19.16 -26.90
C ASP A 347 -1.56 -19.55 -25.99
N GLN A 348 -1.38 -18.86 -24.86
CA GLN A 348 -0.31 -19.08 -23.88
C GLN A 348 -0.86 -19.60 -22.54
N PHE A 349 -0.97 -18.74 -21.53
CA PHE A 349 -1.38 -19.09 -20.17
C PHE A 349 -2.70 -18.43 -19.76
N GLY A 350 -3.42 -17.74 -20.66
CA GLY A 350 -4.70 -17.08 -20.35
C GLY A 350 -5.73 -18.00 -19.68
N GLY A 351 -5.84 -19.25 -20.15
CA GLY A 351 -6.73 -20.25 -19.53
C GLY A 351 -6.32 -20.71 -18.12
N ALA A 352 -5.12 -20.36 -17.65
CA ALA A 352 -4.60 -20.73 -16.33
C ALA A 352 -4.90 -19.67 -15.25
N VAL A 353 -5.23 -18.43 -15.64
CA VAL A 353 -5.54 -17.31 -14.73
C VAL A 353 -6.94 -16.75 -15.08
N PRO A 354 -8.04 -17.44 -14.70
CA PRO A 354 -9.39 -17.05 -15.10
C PRO A 354 -9.78 -15.63 -14.67
N ALA A 355 -9.19 -15.14 -13.57
CA ALA A 355 -9.37 -13.78 -13.09
C ALA A 355 -9.00 -12.71 -14.15
N MET A 356 -8.04 -13.00 -15.03
CA MET A 356 -7.60 -12.11 -16.11
C MET A 356 -8.30 -12.39 -17.45
N SER A 357 -9.29 -13.28 -17.51
CA SER A 357 -9.93 -13.68 -18.79
C SER A 357 -10.62 -12.54 -19.56
N ALA A 358 -10.98 -11.45 -18.88
CA ALA A 358 -11.51 -10.23 -19.50
C ALA A 358 -10.41 -9.35 -20.13
N LEU A 359 -9.15 -9.53 -19.72
CA LEU A 359 -7.97 -8.83 -20.23
C LEU A 359 -7.31 -9.69 -21.30
N ARG A 360 -7.54 -9.35 -22.57
CA ARG A 360 -7.03 -10.12 -23.71
C ARG A 360 -6.01 -9.31 -24.50
N VAL A 361 -4.83 -9.87 -24.71
CA VAL A 361 -3.86 -9.27 -25.62
C VAL A 361 -4.39 -9.35 -27.05
N GLN A 362 -4.31 -8.25 -27.79
CA GLN A 362 -4.73 -8.20 -29.19
C GLN A 362 -3.83 -9.07 -30.06
N ARG A 363 -4.37 -10.13 -30.67
CA ARG A 363 -3.65 -11.06 -31.55
C ARG A 363 -3.89 -10.77 -33.03
N ASN A 364 -4.93 -10.00 -33.38
CA ASN A 364 -5.38 -9.80 -34.75
C ASN A 364 -5.99 -8.41 -34.99
N SER A 365 -5.35 -7.37 -34.44
CA SER A 365 -5.83 -6.01 -34.62
C SER A 365 -5.87 -5.61 -36.10
N LEU A 366 -7.00 -5.05 -36.52
CA LEU A 366 -7.33 -4.72 -37.92
C LEU A 366 -7.15 -5.91 -38.90
N GLY A 367 -7.20 -7.14 -38.40
CA GLY A 367 -7.05 -8.36 -39.20
C GLY A 367 -5.64 -8.67 -39.68
N ALA A 368 -4.62 -7.96 -39.20
CA ALA A 368 -3.26 -8.07 -39.73
C ALA A 368 -2.12 -7.90 -38.72
N PHE A 369 -2.38 -7.29 -37.55
CA PHE A 369 -1.33 -6.93 -36.59
C PHE A 369 -1.49 -7.71 -35.29
N ASP A 370 -0.48 -8.53 -34.98
CA ASP A 370 -0.45 -9.37 -33.79
C ASP A 370 0.47 -8.74 -32.72
N PHE A 371 -0.11 -8.38 -31.57
CA PHE A 371 0.59 -7.70 -30.48
C PHE A 371 0.98 -8.62 -29.32
N GLY A 372 0.71 -9.93 -29.39
CA GLY A 372 1.13 -10.83 -28.32
C GLY A 372 2.61 -11.19 -28.37
N ASN A 373 3.11 -11.76 -27.28
CA ASN A 373 4.55 -11.86 -27.02
C ASN A 373 5.31 -12.59 -28.13
N GLY A 374 6.42 -11.99 -28.57
CA GLY A 374 7.30 -12.49 -29.62
C GLY A 374 6.83 -12.20 -31.05
N GLN A 375 5.70 -11.51 -31.23
CA GLN A 375 5.14 -11.19 -32.54
C GLN A 375 5.58 -9.81 -33.05
N ASP A 376 5.33 -9.53 -34.32
CA ASP A 376 5.89 -8.35 -34.97
C ASP A 376 5.12 -7.06 -34.69
N GLY A 377 3.87 -7.11 -34.23
CA GLY A 377 3.02 -5.93 -34.08
C GLY A 377 3.03 -5.08 -35.34
N LEU A 378 3.45 -3.81 -35.22
CA LEU A 378 3.57 -2.88 -36.35
C LEU A 378 4.91 -2.91 -37.08
N TYR A 379 5.86 -3.78 -36.71
CA TYR A 379 7.22 -3.78 -37.28
C TYR A 379 7.25 -3.98 -38.80
N GLY A 380 6.29 -4.72 -39.37
CA GLY A 380 6.16 -4.89 -40.81
C GLY A 380 5.94 -3.58 -41.59
N LEU A 381 5.54 -2.50 -40.91
CA LEU A 381 5.37 -1.18 -41.52
C LEU A 381 6.67 -0.36 -41.59
N LYS A 382 7.75 -0.81 -40.94
CA LYS A 382 9.02 -0.07 -40.86
C LYS A 382 9.56 0.25 -42.26
N GLY A 383 9.87 1.52 -42.49
CA GLY A 383 10.40 2.01 -43.78
C GLY A 383 9.41 1.99 -44.94
N SER A 384 8.13 1.68 -44.69
CA SER A 384 7.07 1.80 -45.69
C SER A 384 6.62 3.25 -45.84
N ALA A 385 5.99 3.58 -46.97
CA ALA A 385 5.38 4.89 -47.17
C ALA A 385 4.23 5.20 -46.20
N ALA A 386 3.66 4.17 -45.54
CA ALA A 386 2.56 4.35 -44.61
C ALA A 386 2.98 5.08 -43.32
N VAL A 387 4.23 4.90 -42.88
CA VAL A 387 4.73 5.50 -41.64
C VAL A 387 5.33 6.89 -41.85
N GLU A 388 5.43 7.40 -43.08
CA GLU A 388 6.10 8.66 -43.38
C GLU A 388 5.50 9.85 -42.58
N GLY A 389 6.36 10.56 -41.84
CA GLY A 389 5.97 11.68 -41.00
C GLY A 389 5.09 11.31 -39.80
N THR A 390 5.12 10.05 -39.36
CA THR A 390 4.52 9.57 -38.11
C THR A 390 5.62 9.37 -37.05
N ALA A 391 5.22 9.02 -35.82
CA ALA A 391 6.12 8.60 -34.75
C ALA A 391 6.91 7.33 -35.12
N LEU A 392 6.33 6.49 -35.98
CA LEU A 392 6.92 5.23 -36.41
C LEU A 392 7.95 5.41 -37.54
N ASP A 393 8.15 6.64 -38.00
CA ASP A 393 9.16 6.99 -39.00
C ASP A 393 10.54 7.12 -38.36
N ASP A 394 11.49 6.33 -38.85
CA ASP A 394 12.90 6.41 -38.43
C ASP A 394 13.50 7.81 -38.68
N ALA A 395 13.00 8.55 -39.66
CA ALA A 395 13.45 9.92 -39.93
C ALA A 395 12.97 10.93 -38.86
N VAL A 396 11.95 10.59 -38.07
CA VAL A 396 11.34 11.48 -37.07
C VAL A 396 11.73 11.07 -35.64
N PHE A 397 11.59 9.80 -35.27
CA PHE A 397 11.88 9.29 -33.91
C PHE A 397 12.98 8.21 -33.88
N GLY A 398 13.69 7.99 -34.98
CA GLY A 398 14.68 6.92 -35.07
C GLY A 398 14.05 5.54 -34.91
N THR A 399 14.84 4.56 -34.49
CA THR A 399 14.38 3.17 -34.33
C THR A 399 13.71 2.93 -32.97
N LEU A 400 13.27 3.97 -32.25
CA LEU A 400 12.80 3.84 -30.86
C LEU A 400 11.52 3.01 -30.75
N LEU A 401 10.56 3.26 -31.65
CA LEU A 401 9.21 2.66 -31.60
C LEU A 401 9.05 1.45 -32.51
N LEU A 402 9.93 1.28 -33.51
CA LEU A 402 10.05 0.05 -34.31
C LEU A 402 11.50 -0.49 -34.24
N PRO A 403 11.96 -0.90 -33.04
CA PRO A 403 13.34 -1.34 -32.79
C PRO A 403 13.74 -2.65 -33.47
N GLY A 404 12.80 -3.58 -33.67
CA GLY A 404 13.07 -4.88 -34.28
C GLY A 404 11.81 -5.76 -34.38
N PRO A 405 11.89 -6.89 -35.10
CA PRO A 405 10.84 -7.90 -35.10
C PRO A 405 10.70 -8.54 -33.71
N GLY A 406 9.54 -9.11 -33.41
CA GLY A 406 9.26 -9.76 -32.12
C GLY A 406 9.18 -8.80 -30.92
N GLN A 407 8.91 -7.51 -31.16
CA GLN A 407 8.84 -6.45 -30.13
C GLN A 407 7.53 -5.67 -30.24
N PRO A 408 6.38 -6.33 -30.09
CA PRO A 408 5.09 -5.78 -30.48
C PRO A 408 4.68 -4.59 -29.61
N ARG A 409 5.05 -4.60 -28.32
CA ARG A 409 4.65 -3.58 -27.34
C ARG A 409 5.60 -2.38 -27.25
N SER A 410 6.54 -2.29 -28.20
CA SER A 410 7.44 -1.14 -28.33
C SER A 410 6.72 0.14 -28.79
N VAL A 411 5.51 0.01 -29.34
CA VAL A 411 4.72 1.15 -29.86
C VAL A 411 3.71 1.70 -28.85
N ASP A 412 3.43 1.04 -27.73
CA ASP A 412 2.43 1.47 -26.76
C ASP A 412 2.96 1.49 -25.32
N LEU A 413 3.40 0.34 -24.78
CA LEU A 413 3.87 0.26 -23.40
C LEU A 413 5.21 0.96 -23.22
N TRP A 414 6.15 0.72 -24.14
CA TRP A 414 7.45 1.39 -24.06
C TRP A 414 7.36 2.93 -23.99
N PRO A 415 6.65 3.62 -24.90
CA PRO A 415 6.49 5.07 -24.78
C PRO A 415 5.70 5.47 -23.53
N ALA A 416 4.64 4.75 -23.15
CA ALA A 416 3.85 5.08 -21.96
C ALA A 416 4.68 5.09 -20.67
N PHE A 417 5.63 4.15 -20.53
CA PHE A 417 6.42 3.97 -19.30
C PHE A 417 7.82 4.60 -19.34
N TYR A 418 8.41 4.83 -20.51
CA TYR A 418 9.85 5.12 -20.57
C TYR A 418 10.21 6.50 -21.13
N VAL A 419 9.48 7.00 -22.14
CA VAL A 419 9.78 8.29 -22.80
C VAL A 419 8.62 9.29 -22.78
N GLY A 420 7.43 8.84 -22.35
CA GLY A 420 6.18 9.57 -22.53
C GLY A 420 5.62 9.43 -23.94
N VAL A 421 4.35 9.82 -24.09
CA VAL A 421 3.59 9.69 -25.33
C VAL A 421 3.54 11.04 -26.06
N PRO A 422 4.05 11.14 -27.30
CA PRO A 422 4.04 12.40 -28.03
C PRO A 422 2.68 12.64 -28.71
N ASN A 423 2.22 13.88 -28.83
CA ASN A 423 1.04 14.18 -29.64
C ASN A 423 1.36 14.24 -31.15
N VAL A 424 1.68 13.10 -31.73
CA VAL A 424 1.98 12.92 -33.15
C VAL A 424 1.39 11.59 -33.60
N ARG A 425 0.98 11.48 -34.87
CA ARG A 425 0.43 10.23 -35.44
C ARG A 425 1.37 9.07 -35.14
N PRO A 426 0.93 7.92 -34.62
CA PRO A 426 -0.48 7.54 -34.42
C PRO A 426 -1.07 7.92 -33.05
N TYR A 427 -0.35 8.53 -32.12
CA TYR A 427 -0.75 8.77 -30.71
C TYR A 427 -1.85 9.82 -30.48
N GLN A 428 -2.59 10.19 -31.52
CA GLN A 428 -3.83 10.94 -31.42
C GLN A 428 -5.01 9.97 -31.29
N LEU A 429 -6.09 10.37 -30.61
CA LEU A 429 -7.27 9.51 -30.46
C LEU A 429 -7.85 9.16 -31.82
N ALA A 430 -8.46 7.98 -31.93
CA ALA A 430 -9.07 7.48 -33.17
C ALA A 430 -10.20 8.39 -33.73
N THR A 431 -10.73 9.30 -32.92
CA THR A 431 -11.68 10.34 -33.35
C THR A 431 -11.14 11.12 -34.55
N GLY A 432 -11.89 11.06 -35.66
CA GLY A 432 -11.55 11.75 -36.91
C GLY A 432 -10.60 10.99 -37.85
N LYS A 433 -10.06 9.84 -37.46
CA LYS A 433 -9.10 9.07 -38.27
C LYS A 433 -9.71 8.28 -39.44
N GLY A 434 -11.03 8.12 -39.48
CA GLY A 434 -11.70 7.42 -40.57
C GLY A 434 -11.31 5.94 -40.74
N GLY A 435 -10.87 5.29 -39.65
CA GLY A 435 -10.45 3.89 -39.64
C GLY A 435 -8.96 3.64 -39.92
N ASP A 436 -8.16 4.68 -40.17
CA ASP A 436 -6.71 4.57 -40.36
C ASP A 436 -5.95 5.06 -39.10
N PRO A 437 -5.33 4.17 -38.29
CA PRO A 437 -4.59 4.57 -37.09
C PRO A 437 -3.43 5.54 -37.36
N LEU A 438 -2.87 5.57 -38.58
CA LEU A 438 -1.77 6.44 -38.98
C LEU A 438 -2.25 7.80 -39.50
N ALA A 439 -3.56 8.00 -39.63
CA ALA A 439 -4.14 9.29 -39.96
C ALA A 439 -4.11 10.26 -38.75
N ALA A 440 -4.28 11.55 -39.05
CA ALA A 440 -4.45 12.56 -38.01
C ALA A 440 -5.77 12.32 -37.27
N GLY A 441 -5.69 12.31 -35.94
CA GLY A 441 -6.83 12.14 -35.05
C GLY A 441 -7.01 13.34 -34.14
N LYS A 442 -7.83 13.17 -33.10
CA LYS A 442 -8.02 14.20 -32.08
C LYS A 442 -6.79 14.28 -31.17
N PRO A 443 -6.16 15.46 -31.02
CA PRO A 443 -5.10 15.66 -30.05
C PRO A 443 -5.58 15.43 -28.62
N PHE A 444 -4.81 14.71 -27.81
CA PHE A 444 -5.16 14.47 -26.40
C PHE A 444 -3.94 14.39 -25.48
N VAL A 445 -3.01 13.44 -25.65
CA VAL A 445 -1.86 13.27 -24.75
C VAL A 445 -0.59 13.91 -25.33
N ASN A 446 0.15 14.65 -24.50
CA ASN A 446 1.52 15.03 -24.80
C ASN A 446 2.36 15.12 -23.52
N ASN A 447 2.87 13.99 -23.02
CA ASN A 447 3.82 13.97 -21.91
C ASN A 447 5.21 13.47 -22.38
N PHE A 448 5.49 13.61 -23.67
CA PHE A 448 6.74 13.16 -24.27
C PHE A 448 7.93 14.02 -23.88
N MET A 449 8.99 13.35 -23.48
CA MET A 449 10.31 13.92 -23.32
C MET A 449 11.34 12.97 -23.97
N PRO A 450 12.22 13.45 -24.86
CA PRO A 450 13.20 12.61 -25.56
C PRO A 450 14.40 12.22 -24.66
N THR A 451 14.16 12.01 -23.36
CA THR A 451 15.10 11.45 -22.39
C THR A 451 14.48 10.14 -21.91
N GLY A 452 15.11 8.99 -22.19
CA GLY A 452 14.62 7.71 -21.69
C GLY A 452 14.89 7.52 -20.19
N GLY A 453 14.19 6.56 -19.59
CA GLY A 453 14.41 6.12 -18.22
C GLY A 453 13.12 6.10 -17.41
N ASP A 454 13.17 5.37 -16.30
CA ASP A 454 12.06 5.22 -15.37
C ASP A 454 11.75 6.53 -14.62
N MET A 455 10.77 7.28 -15.11
CA MET A 455 10.33 8.56 -14.55
C MET A 455 8.84 8.76 -14.82
N LEU A 456 8.09 9.26 -13.83
CA LEU A 456 6.75 9.80 -14.05
C LEU A 456 6.84 10.99 -15.01
N ARG A 457 6.07 10.94 -16.10
CA ARG A 457 6.02 11.98 -17.13
C ARG A 457 4.81 12.87 -16.92
N LEU A 458 5.04 14.08 -16.42
CA LEU A 458 3.97 15.04 -16.15
C LEU A 458 4.04 16.20 -17.15
N ASN A 459 2.94 16.42 -17.85
CA ASN A 459 2.67 17.65 -18.58
C ASN A 459 1.94 18.64 -17.67
N MET A 460 2.67 19.66 -17.24
CA MET A 460 2.20 20.71 -16.31
C MET A 460 1.23 21.71 -16.97
N ALA A 461 1.07 21.69 -18.30
CA ALA A 461 0.10 22.53 -19.00
C ALA A 461 -1.33 21.97 -18.97
N VAL A 462 -1.50 20.71 -18.54
CA VAL A 462 -2.81 20.09 -18.38
C VAL A 462 -3.41 20.51 -17.03
N PRO A 463 -4.56 21.21 -17.00
CA PRO A 463 -5.16 21.63 -15.75
C PRO A 463 -5.74 20.42 -15.00
N PRO A 464 -5.79 20.48 -13.65
CA PRO A 464 -6.36 19.39 -12.85
C PRO A 464 -7.86 19.27 -13.10
N THR A 465 -8.35 18.04 -13.19
CA THR A 465 -9.80 17.77 -13.23
C THR A 465 -10.36 17.95 -11.82
N PRO A 466 -11.41 18.77 -11.61
CA PRO A 466 -11.99 18.92 -10.27
C PRO A 466 -12.44 17.57 -9.71
N ARG A 467 -12.11 17.29 -8.44
CA ARG A 467 -12.42 15.99 -7.80
C ARG A 467 -13.91 15.77 -7.54
N ASN A 468 -14.68 16.85 -7.60
CA ASN A 468 -16.14 16.85 -7.54
C ASN A 468 -16.81 16.94 -8.93
N ASP A 469 -16.04 16.89 -10.02
CA ASP A 469 -16.58 16.84 -11.38
C ASP A 469 -17.34 15.51 -11.57
N ALA A 470 -18.47 15.55 -12.28
CA ALA A 470 -19.27 14.36 -12.55
C ALA A 470 -18.55 13.36 -13.48
N ASP A 471 -17.59 13.85 -14.28
CA ASP A 471 -16.76 13.05 -15.17
C ASP A 471 -15.43 12.62 -14.52
N PHE A 472 -15.14 13.01 -13.27
CA PHE A 472 -13.91 12.57 -12.57
C PHE A 472 -13.88 11.05 -12.45
N SER A 473 -12.71 10.46 -12.70
CA SER A 473 -12.51 9.02 -12.64
C SER A 473 -11.08 8.70 -12.19
N THR A 474 -10.94 7.62 -11.42
CA THR A 474 -9.65 7.06 -10.99
C THR A 474 -8.89 6.37 -12.12
N LEU A 475 -9.49 6.21 -13.30
CA LEU A 475 -8.88 5.55 -14.48
C LEU A 475 -8.05 6.51 -15.36
N GLY A 476 -7.79 7.74 -14.90
CA GLY A 476 -6.89 8.69 -15.56
C GLY A 476 -7.10 8.82 -17.07
N LEU A 477 -6.02 8.63 -17.84
CA LEU A 477 -6.04 8.78 -19.29
C LEU A 477 -6.93 7.75 -20.01
N VAL A 478 -7.20 6.58 -19.41
CA VAL A 478 -8.12 5.60 -20.00
C VAL A 478 -9.52 6.19 -20.07
N GLN A 479 -10.01 6.79 -18.98
CA GLN A 479 -11.31 7.47 -18.98
C GLN A 479 -11.32 8.67 -19.95
N ALA A 480 -10.24 9.45 -19.99
CA ALA A 480 -10.13 10.57 -20.93
C ALA A 480 -10.24 10.08 -22.40
N ALA A 481 -9.62 8.96 -22.75
CA ALA A 481 -9.75 8.34 -24.06
C ALA A 481 -11.18 7.85 -24.33
N VAL A 482 -11.83 7.19 -23.37
CA VAL A 482 -13.24 6.75 -23.50
C VAL A 482 -14.16 7.94 -23.80
N LEU A 483 -14.04 9.03 -23.04
CA LEU A 483 -14.80 10.25 -23.27
C LEU A 483 -14.50 10.85 -24.66
N GLY A 484 -13.22 10.95 -25.01
CA GLY A 484 -12.78 11.50 -26.30
C GLY A 484 -13.22 10.70 -27.52
N LEU A 485 -13.51 9.41 -27.36
CA LEU A 485 -13.97 8.50 -28.42
C LEU A 485 -15.49 8.36 -28.48
N THR A 486 -16.18 8.39 -27.34
CA THR A 486 -17.60 7.98 -27.26
C THR A 486 -18.57 9.11 -26.89
N ASP A 487 -18.13 10.15 -26.20
CA ASP A 487 -18.99 11.24 -25.75
C ASP A 487 -19.09 12.34 -26.82
N ALA A 488 -20.32 12.71 -27.19
CA ALA A 488 -20.62 13.74 -28.19
C ALA A 488 -20.00 15.12 -27.88
N ARG A 489 -19.70 15.42 -26.61
CA ARG A 489 -19.00 16.64 -26.19
C ARG A 489 -17.57 16.72 -26.72
N PHE A 490 -16.92 15.56 -26.87
CA PHE A 490 -15.49 15.46 -27.15
C PHE A 490 -15.18 14.75 -28.47
N ASN A 491 -16.07 13.89 -28.99
CA ASN A 491 -15.81 13.08 -30.19
C ASN A 491 -16.34 13.67 -31.51
N ALA A 492 -17.02 14.83 -31.47
CA ALA A 492 -17.63 15.42 -32.66
C ALA A 492 -16.63 16.13 -33.60
N THR A 493 -15.48 16.56 -33.09
CA THR A 493 -14.43 17.24 -33.85
C THR A 493 -13.03 16.77 -33.46
N THR A 494 -12.05 17.04 -34.33
CA THR A 494 -10.62 16.81 -34.06
C THR A 494 -9.95 18.00 -33.39
N ASP A 495 -10.72 18.99 -32.92
CA ASP A 495 -10.15 20.16 -32.25
C ASP A 495 -9.52 19.75 -30.91
N ILE A 496 -8.43 20.44 -30.55
CA ILE A 496 -7.83 20.35 -29.23
C ILE A 496 -8.87 20.76 -28.17
N GLN A 497 -9.06 19.92 -27.16
CA GLN A 497 -9.97 20.15 -26.06
C GLN A 497 -9.37 19.61 -24.78
N PHE A 498 -9.71 20.25 -23.65
CA PHE A 498 -9.52 19.63 -22.35
C PHE A 498 -10.63 18.59 -22.15
N ILE A 499 -10.24 17.32 -22.06
CA ILE A 499 -11.10 16.20 -21.72
C ILE A 499 -10.84 15.88 -20.24
N PRO A 500 -11.88 15.67 -19.41
CA PRO A 500 -11.68 15.28 -18.01
C PRO A 500 -10.76 14.07 -17.86
N ASN A 501 -9.94 14.07 -16.80
CA ASN A 501 -8.96 13.07 -16.40
C ASN A 501 -7.67 13.00 -17.23
N MET A 502 -7.42 13.97 -18.11
CA MET A 502 -6.12 14.09 -18.79
C MET A 502 -4.95 14.41 -17.84
N ASP A 503 -5.24 14.84 -16.62
CA ASP A 503 -4.30 15.06 -15.51
C ASP A 503 -4.00 13.80 -14.69
N GLY A 504 -4.61 12.66 -15.04
CA GLY A 504 -4.37 11.38 -14.38
C GLY A 504 -3.30 10.54 -15.06
N PHE A 505 -2.96 9.42 -14.43
CA PHE A 505 -1.95 8.48 -14.91
C PHE A 505 -2.20 8.01 -16.36
N PRO A 506 -1.17 7.92 -17.23
CA PRO A 506 0.26 8.16 -16.96
C PRO A 506 0.76 9.60 -17.19
N ASN A 507 -0.12 10.61 -17.28
CA ASN A 507 0.30 12.01 -17.32
C ASN A 507 0.57 12.53 -15.90
N GLY A 508 1.69 12.11 -15.33
CA GLY A 508 1.92 12.14 -13.89
C GLY A 508 1.16 11.01 -13.20
N ARG A 509 0.90 11.16 -11.90
CA ARG A 509 0.11 10.23 -11.09
C ARG A 509 -0.55 10.98 -9.95
N ARG A 510 -1.88 10.93 -9.88
CA ARG A 510 -2.68 11.45 -8.77
C ARG A 510 -2.76 10.40 -7.65
N LEU A 511 -3.08 10.82 -6.43
CA LEU A 511 -3.27 9.87 -5.31
C LEU A 511 -4.48 8.96 -5.55
N GLU A 512 -5.47 9.46 -6.30
CA GLU A 512 -6.72 8.77 -6.61
C GLU A 512 -6.61 7.78 -7.79
N ASP A 513 -5.48 7.75 -8.51
CA ASP A 513 -5.37 6.90 -9.70
C ASP A 513 -5.28 5.42 -9.34
N ASP A 514 -6.20 4.61 -9.89
CA ASP A 514 -6.17 3.14 -9.80
C ASP A 514 -5.16 2.60 -10.83
N VAL A 515 -3.88 2.79 -10.52
CA VAL A 515 -2.78 2.40 -11.40
C VAL A 515 -2.76 0.90 -11.67
N THR A 516 -3.17 0.07 -10.70
CA THR A 516 -3.24 -1.40 -10.88
C THR A 516 -4.21 -1.75 -12.01
N THR A 517 -5.43 -1.21 -11.99
CA THR A 517 -6.41 -1.45 -13.06
C THR A 517 -5.97 -0.83 -14.39
N ILE A 518 -5.48 0.42 -14.38
CA ILE A 518 -5.05 1.13 -15.60
C ILE A 518 -3.96 0.36 -16.33
N GLU A 519 -2.95 -0.12 -15.60
CA GLU A 519 -1.82 -0.83 -16.21
C GLU A 519 -2.20 -2.21 -16.73
N LEU A 520 -3.07 -2.94 -16.01
CA LEU A 520 -3.62 -4.20 -16.50
C LEU A 520 -4.40 -4.02 -17.81
N GLN A 521 -5.21 -2.95 -17.91
CA GLN A 521 -5.88 -2.57 -19.15
C GLN A 521 -4.90 -2.15 -20.25
N ALA A 522 -3.82 -1.45 -19.90
CA ALA A 522 -2.76 -1.08 -20.84
C ALA A 522 -2.06 -2.31 -21.41
N VAL A 523 -1.66 -3.28 -20.56
CA VAL A 523 -1.06 -4.54 -20.99
C VAL A 523 -2.04 -5.36 -21.84
N SER A 524 -3.34 -5.29 -21.58
CA SER A 524 -4.35 -5.90 -22.46
C SER A 524 -4.39 -5.25 -23.87
N GLY A 525 -4.16 -3.95 -23.98
CA GLY A 525 -4.12 -3.25 -25.28
C GLY A 525 -5.01 -2.00 -25.38
N VAL A 526 -5.55 -1.48 -24.27
CA VAL A 526 -6.44 -0.30 -24.33
C VAL A 526 -5.76 0.94 -24.95
N VAL A 527 -4.43 1.05 -24.82
CA VAL A 527 -3.63 2.13 -25.42
C VAL A 527 -3.64 2.03 -26.95
N LEU A 528 -3.55 0.83 -27.51
CA LEU A 528 -3.63 0.57 -28.95
C LEU A 528 -5.05 0.86 -29.46
N ALA A 529 -6.08 0.43 -28.73
CA ALA A 529 -7.46 0.74 -29.05
C ALA A 529 -7.72 2.25 -29.09
N ALA A 530 -7.17 3.01 -28.14
CA ALA A 530 -7.33 4.46 -28.09
C ALA A 530 -6.86 5.17 -29.38
N ILE A 531 -5.83 4.63 -30.04
CA ILE A 531 -5.25 5.16 -31.27
C ILE A 531 -5.83 4.54 -32.56
N GLY A 532 -6.81 3.64 -32.45
CA GLY A 532 -7.55 3.05 -33.57
C GLY A 532 -7.11 1.64 -33.97
N LEU A 533 -6.21 1.02 -33.22
CA LEU A 533 -5.86 -0.39 -33.36
C LEU A 533 -6.79 -1.19 -32.44
N TRP A 534 -7.97 -1.53 -32.97
CA TRP A 534 -9.06 -2.15 -32.20
C TRP A 534 -8.81 -3.62 -31.85
N TYR A 535 -9.61 -4.14 -30.92
CA TYR A 535 -9.57 -5.53 -30.47
C TYR A 535 -10.02 -6.52 -31.55
N ASP A 536 -9.68 -7.79 -31.36
CA ASP A 536 -9.72 -8.82 -32.40
C ASP A 536 -11.13 -9.15 -32.90
N ASP A 537 -12.16 -8.90 -32.09
CA ASP A 537 -13.57 -9.06 -32.43
C ASP A 537 -14.15 -7.87 -33.24
N TYR A 538 -13.33 -6.85 -33.54
CA TYR A 538 -13.68 -5.78 -34.45
C TYR A 538 -13.24 -6.08 -35.89
N ASP A 539 -14.22 -6.19 -36.80
CA ASP A 539 -13.97 -6.19 -38.25
C ASP A 539 -14.53 -4.88 -38.86
N PRO A 540 -13.69 -4.03 -39.47
CA PRO A 540 -14.14 -2.77 -40.07
C PRO A 540 -15.16 -2.95 -41.21
N ASN A 541 -15.27 -4.15 -41.79
CA ASN A 541 -16.23 -4.43 -42.87
C ASN A 541 -17.60 -4.89 -42.37
N SER A 542 -17.71 -5.36 -41.13
CA SER A 542 -18.92 -6.02 -40.64
C SER A 542 -19.39 -5.55 -39.25
N SER A 543 -18.49 -5.08 -38.40
CA SER A 543 -18.83 -4.54 -37.08
C SER A 543 -19.44 -3.14 -37.19
N ALA A 544 -20.55 -2.91 -36.48
CA ALA A 544 -21.23 -1.62 -36.46
C ALA A 544 -20.49 -0.54 -35.64
N SER A 545 -19.62 -0.96 -34.72
CA SER A 545 -18.88 -0.10 -33.79
C SER A 545 -17.55 -0.76 -33.42
N PRO A 546 -16.47 0.02 -33.21
CA PRO A 546 -15.23 -0.46 -32.60
C PRO A 546 -15.33 -0.74 -31.10
N VAL A 547 -16.42 -0.30 -30.44
CA VAL A 547 -16.74 -0.66 -29.06
C VAL A 547 -17.41 -2.02 -29.07
N THR A 548 -16.58 -3.05 -29.17
CA THR A 548 -16.96 -4.47 -29.21
C THR A 548 -16.99 -5.08 -27.80
N GLN A 549 -17.34 -6.38 -27.69
CA GLN A 549 -17.46 -7.00 -26.37
C GLN A 549 -16.10 -7.16 -25.71
N ASP A 550 -15.06 -7.54 -26.46
CA ASP A 550 -13.71 -7.67 -25.90
C ASP A 550 -13.22 -6.32 -25.34
N LEU A 551 -13.45 -5.20 -26.06
CA LEU A 551 -13.09 -3.88 -25.53
C LEU A 551 -13.92 -3.49 -24.30
N LEU A 552 -15.22 -3.82 -24.26
CA LEU A 552 -16.06 -3.57 -23.10
C LEU A 552 -15.63 -4.37 -21.87
N ASP A 553 -15.25 -5.63 -22.05
CA ASP A 553 -14.75 -6.49 -20.98
C ASP A 553 -13.47 -5.91 -20.37
N VAL A 554 -12.55 -5.41 -21.20
CA VAL A 554 -11.33 -4.72 -20.74
C VAL A 554 -11.66 -3.43 -19.99
N LEU A 555 -12.50 -2.56 -20.57
CA LEU A 555 -12.84 -1.26 -19.97
C LEU A 555 -13.62 -1.38 -18.65
N THR A 556 -14.33 -2.48 -18.44
CA THR A 556 -15.12 -2.74 -17.22
C THR A 556 -14.40 -3.64 -16.22
N TYR A 557 -13.20 -4.11 -16.55
CA TYR A 557 -12.34 -4.85 -15.64
C TYR A 557 -11.98 -4.01 -14.41
N ASN A 558 -11.87 -4.67 -13.26
CA ASN A 558 -11.56 -4.04 -11.97
C ASN A 558 -10.62 -4.97 -11.18
N ALA A 559 -9.47 -4.46 -10.78
CA ALA A 559 -8.46 -5.22 -10.04
C ALA A 559 -8.78 -5.36 -8.53
N GLY A 560 -9.82 -4.70 -8.02
CA GLY A 560 -10.32 -4.81 -6.66
C GLY A 560 -10.55 -3.46 -5.98
N PRO A 561 -9.65 -2.99 -5.09
CA PRO A 561 -9.77 -1.67 -4.47
C PRO A 561 -9.67 -0.55 -5.52
N THR A 562 -10.54 0.45 -5.41
CA THR A 562 -10.61 1.60 -6.35
C THR A 562 -10.42 2.94 -5.65
N ALA A 563 -10.17 2.93 -4.35
CA ALA A 563 -9.97 4.10 -3.52
C ALA A 563 -9.23 3.71 -2.24
N ASN A 564 -8.57 4.70 -1.66
CA ASN A 564 -7.91 4.61 -0.36
C ASN A 564 -8.90 4.32 0.80
N ASP A 565 -8.43 3.69 1.87
CA ASP A 565 -9.24 3.36 3.04
C ASP A 565 -9.63 4.59 3.88
N VAL A 566 -8.78 5.62 3.88
CA VAL A 566 -9.04 6.93 4.47
C VAL A 566 -9.24 7.99 3.39
N ALA A 567 -10.18 8.91 3.63
CA ALA A 567 -10.38 10.05 2.74
C ALA A 567 -9.11 10.91 2.67
N LEU A 568 -8.68 11.18 1.43
CA LEU A 568 -7.59 12.11 1.12
C LEU A 568 -7.98 13.56 1.49
N LEU A 569 -6.98 14.41 1.67
CA LEU A 569 -7.18 15.83 1.97
C LEU A 569 -7.29 16.64 0.67
N ASP A 570 -8.11 17.70 0.71
CA ASP A 570 -8.30 18.62 -0.42
C ASP A 570 -7.16 19.65 -0.56
N GLU A 571 -6.23 19.67 0.41
CA GLU A 571 -5.10 20.61 0.49
C GLU A 571 -3.80 19.89 0.85
N PHE A 572 -2.67 20.55 0.59
CA PHE A 572 -1.34 20.01 0.86
C PHE A 572 -1.20 19.51 2.32
N PRO A 573 -0.68 18.28 2.56
CA PRO A 573 0.03 17.39 1.62
C PRO A 573 -0.85 16.30 0.97
N TYR A 574 -2.17 16.47 0.92
CA TYR A 574 -3.17 15.63 0.25
C TYR A 574 -3.35 14.18 0.74
N GLN A 575 -2.34 13.51 1.28
CA GLN A 575 -2.52 12.21 1.96
C GLN A 575 -3.31 12.38 3.25
N ALA A 576 -3.94 11.34 3.80
CA ALA A 576 -4.61 11.45 5.09
C ALA A 576 -3.62 11.50 6.27
N ASN A 577 -4.08 11.91 7.45
CA ASN A 577 -3.28 11.79 8.67
C ASN A 577 -3.02 10.30 8.99
N PRO A 578 -1.85 9.96 9.56
CA PRO A 578 -1.53 8.59 9.91
C PRO A 578 -2.51 8.03 10.94
N HIS A 579 -2.84 6.75 10.76
CA HIS A 579 -3.57 5.93 11.70
C HIS A 579 -2.96 6.03 13.10
N ARG A 580 -3.82 6.11 14.12
CA ARG A 580 -3.41 6.28 15.51
C ARG A 580 -3.21 4.95 16.20
N GLY A 581 -2.01 4.69 16.74
CA GLY A 581 -1.68 3.42 17.38
C GLY A 581 -2.61 2.97 18.51
N TYR A 582 -3.08 3.90 19.34
CA TYR A 582 -3.98 3.57 20.45
C TYR A 582 -5.40 3.19 19.99
N ASP A 583 -5.88 3.80 18.90
CA ASP A 583 -7.21 3.54 18.35
C ASP A 583 -7.17 2.43 17.29
N TYR A 584 -5.97 1.98 16.93
CA TYR A 584 -5.73 0.93 15.96
C TYR A 584 -6.18 -0.42 16.55
N VAL A 585 -7.48 -0.66 16.50
CA VAL A 585 -8.02 -1.99 16.66
C VAL A 585 -7.85 -2.66 15.32
N LYS A 586 -6.82 -3.48 15.18
CA LYS A 586 -6.74 -4.44 14.09
C LYS A 586 -8.10 -5.09 13.92
N GLN A 587 -8.69 -4.87 12.75
CA GLN A 587 -9.75 -5.67 12.14
C GLN A 587 -9.34 -7.15 11.94
N LEU A 588 -8.40 -7.69 12.73
CA LEU A 588 -7.88 -9.05 12.61
C LEU A 588 -8.69 -10.11 13.36
N THR A 589 -9.76 -9.78 14.11
CA THR A 589 -10.62 -10.81 14.73
C THR A 589 -12.11 -10.51 14.90
N ALA A 590 -12.65 -9.37 14.46
CA ALA A 590 -14.06 -9.06 14.73
C ALA A 590 -14.95 -9.19 13.49
N ALA A 591 -15.79 -10.23 13.46
CA ALA A 591 -16.90 -10.42 12.53
C ALA A 591 -18.04 -9.38 12.67
N SER A 592 -17.75 -8.18 13.19
CA SER A 592 -18.68 -7.06 13.34
C SER A 592 -17.90 -5.79 13.72
N PRO A 593 -17.70 -4.84 12.81
CA PRO A 593 -17.26 -3.50 13.16
C PRO A 593 -18.48 -2.75 13.74
N GLY A 594 -18.56 -2.60 15.07
CA GLY A 594 -19.63 -1.78 15.67
C GLY A 594 -20.13 -2.16 17.07
N THR A 595 -19.60 -3.16 17.75
CA THR A 595 -19.92 -3.41 19.16
C THR A 595 -18.68 -3.31 20.02
N SER A 596 -18.35 -2.07 20.40
CA SER A 596 -17.66 -1.80 21.65
C SER A 596 -18.49 -2.40 22.80
N THR A 597 -18.23 -3.65 23.17
CA THR A 597 -18.44 -4.05 24.55
C THR A 597 -17.33 -3.40 25.34
N ASN A 598 -17.70 -2.27 25.94
CA ASN A 598 -17.09 -1.68 27.13
C ASN A 598 -16.02 -2.57 27.72
N THR A 599 -14.81 -2.03 27.86
CA THR A 599 -13.71 -2.61 28.64
C THR A 599 -14.25 -3.13 29.97
N SER A 600 -14.58 -4.42 30.04
CA SER A 600 -14.67 -5.09 31.31
C SER A 600 -13.23 -5.19 31.76
N ARG A 601 -12.86 -4.27 32.66
CA ARG A 601 -11.76 -4.48 33.60
C ARG A 601 -11.70 -5.97 33.92
N ILE A 602 -10.50 -6.57 33.89
CA ILE A 602 -10.29 -7.89 34.49
C ILE A 602 -11.01 -7.87 35.83
N ASP A 603 -11.96 -8.79 36.00
CA ASP A 603 -12.78 -8.88 37.19
C ASP A 603 -11.82 -8.83 38.40
N PRO A 604 -11.91 -7.84 39.30
CA PRO A 604 -10.96 -7.71 40.39
C PRO A 604 -10.92 -8.96 41.30
N GLY A 605 -11.93 -9.83 41.21
CA GLY A 605 -11.93 -11.17 41.80
C GLY A 605 -10.86 -12.11 41.25
N VAL A 606 -10.42 -11.94 39.99
CA VAL A 606 -9.32 -12.69 39.37
C VAL A 606 -7.95 -12.23 39.87
N LEU A 607 -7.85 -10.99 40.37
CA LEU A 607 -6.63 -10.41 40.95
C LEU A 607 -6.66 -10.33 42.48
N GLY A 608 -7.74 -10.78 43.13
CA GLY A 608 -7.90 -10.76 44.59
C GLY A 608 -8.13 -9.37 45.20
N ILE A 609 -8.59 -8.39 44.41
CA ILE A 609 -8.76 -6.98 44.82
C ILE A 609 -10.19 -6.48 44.54
N GLY A 610 -11.21 -7.25 44.92
CA GLY A 610 -12.62 -6.87 44.81
C GLY A 610 -13.12 -5.99 45.96
N VAL A 611 -14.01 -5.05 45.64
CA VAL A 611 -14.88 -4.36 46.60
C VAL A 611 -15.58 -5.43 47.46
N PRO A 612 -15.72 -5.28 48.80
CA PRO A 612 -16.20 -6.36 49.63
C PRO A 612 -17.61 -6.81 49.22
N ASP A 613 -17.75 -8.08 48.84
CA ASP A 613 -19.07 -8.71 48.69
C ASP A 613 -19.91 -8.43 49.93
N GLN A 614 -21.20 -8.11 49.76
CA GLN A 614 -22.10 -7.91 50.91
C GLN A 614 -22.14 -9.14 51.82
N TYR A 615 -21.80 -10.32 51.30
CA TYR A 615 -21.57 -11.53 52.07
C TYR A 615 -20.33 -12.26 51.55
N GLN A 616 -19.35 -12.54 52.41
CA GLN A 616 -18.19 -13.35 52.07
C GLN A 616 -18.31 -14.72 52.75
N LEU A 617 -18.01 -15.80 52.02
CA LEU A 617 -18.00 -17.17 52.54
C LEU A 617 -16.58 -17.74 52.41
N ALA A 618 -15.92 -17.93 53.55
CA ALA A 618 -14.56 -18.46 53.61
C ALA A 618 -14.55 -19.97 53.37
N GLN A 619 -13.39 -20.48 52.94
CA GLN A 619 -13.18 -21.91 52.81
C GLN A 619 -13.17 -22.56 54.21
N ASN A 620 -13.89 -23.67 54.37
CA ASN A 620 -13.92 -24.42 55.61
C ASN A 620 -12.52 -24.93 55.98
N TYR A 621 -12.15 -24.90 57.26
CA TYR A 621 -10.86 -25.39 57.72
C TYR A 621 -11.02 -26.29 58.96
N PRO A 622 -10.41 -27.49 58.97
CA PRO A 622 -9.63 -28.10 57.88
C PRO A 622 -10.50 -28.44 56.65
N ASN A 623 -9.88 -28.58 55.47
CA ASN A 623 -10.48 -29.17 54.27
C ASN A 623 -9.36 -29.80 53.40
N PRO A 624 -9.32 -31.14 53.22
CA PRO A 624 -10.30 -32.12 53.65
C PRO A 624 -10.45 -32.21 55.18
N PHE A 625 -11.62 -32.65 55.66
CA PHE A 625 -11.94 -32.70 57.10
C PHE A 625 -12.53 -34.05 57.53
N ASN A 626 -12.47 -34.34 58.84
CA ASN A 626 -13.04 -35.54 59.44
C ASN A 626 -13.27 -35.40 60.96
N PRO A 627 -14.49 -35.62 61.48
CA PRO A 627 -15.76 -35.35 60.81
C PRO A 627 -16.17 -33.88 60.94
N SER A 628 -15.39 -33.03 61.63
CA SER A 628 -15.73 -31.63 61.88
C SER A 628 -14.81 -30.62 61.17
N THR A 629 -15.40 -29.50 60.77
CA THR A 629 -14.72 -28.36 60.14
C THR A 629 -15.40 -27.06 60.52
N ARG A 630 -14.63 -25.97 60.56
CA ARG A 630 -15.15 -24.64 60.84
C ARG A 630 -15.38 -23.87 59.54
N ILE A 631 -16.59 -23.35 59.36
CA ILE A 631 -16.96 -22.48 58.24
C ILE A 631 -17.07 -21.04 58.76
N GLU A 632 -16.29 -20.13 58.21
CA GLU A 632 -16.38 -18.70 58.52
C GLU A 632 -17.09 -17.94 57.39
N TYR A 633 -17.90 -16.95 57.75
CA TYR A 633 -18.54 -16.05 56.78
C TYR A 633 -18.70 -14.66 57.36
N LYS A 634 -18.67 -13.65 56.49
CA LYS A 634 -18.85 -12.25 56.86
C LYS A 634 -20.10 -11.70 56.19
N ALA A 635 -20.96 -11.07 56.98
CA ALA A 635 -22.12 -10.33 56.49
C ALA A 635 -21.87 -8.83 56.65
N SER A 636 -21.98 -8.05 55.59
CA SER A 636 -21.75 -6.60 55.61
C SER A 636 -23.00 -5.82 56.06
N THR A 637 -24.17 -6.47 56.11
CA THR A 637 -25.44 -5.91 56.61
C THR A 637 -26.18 -6.92 57.49
N SER A 638 -27.03 -6.44 58.40
CA SER A 638 -27.89 -7.28 59.25
C SER A 638 -29.16 -7.69 58.51
N GLY A 639 -29.59 -8.96 58.62
CA GLY A 639 -30.78 -9.46 57.93
C GLY A 639 -30.92 -10.99 57.97
N PRO A 640 -31.97 -11.56 57.35
CA PRO A 640 -32.19 -13.00 57.31
C PRO A 640 -31.13 -13.70 56.46
N LEU A 641 -30.49 -14.71 57.05
CA LEU A 641 -29.39 -15.44 56.44
C LEU A 641 -29.44 -16.92 56.81
N ALA A 642 -29.16 -17.77 55.83
CA ALA A 642 -29.07 -19.21 56.03
C ALA A 642 -27.77 -19.79 55.45
N VAL A 643 -27.22 -20.80 56.12
CA VAL A 643 -26.07 -21.58 55.64
C VAL A 643 -26.50 -23.03 55.54
N ARG A 644 -26.40 -23.59 54.33
CA ARG A 644 -26.95 -24.91 53.98
C ARG A 644 -25.93 -25.76 53.25
N ILE A 645 -25.91 -27.06 53.53
CA ILE A 645 -25.01 -28.08 52.97
C ILE A 645 -25.76 -28.94 51.96
N TYR A 646 -25.18 -29.17 50.80
CA TYR A 646 -25.71 -29.96 49.70
C TYR A 646 -24.72 -31.06 49.30
N ASP A 647 -25.24 -32.18 48.80
CA ASP A 647 -24.41 -33.20 48.15
C ASP A 647 -24.10 -32.82 46.69
N VAL A 648 -23.29 -33.63 46.01
CA VAL A 648 -22.91 -33.40 44.60
C VAL A 648 -24.07 -33.49 43.61
N GLN A 649 -25.20 -34.10 44.00
CA GLN A 649 -26.44 -34.10 43.22
C GLN A 649 -27.32 -32.88 43.51
N GLY A 650 -26.87 -31.95 44.36
CA GLY A 650 -27.59 -30.73 44.71
C GLY A 650 -28.73 -30.95 45.70
N ARG A 651 -28.79 -32.09 46.38
CA ARG A 651 -29.81 -32.36 47.43
C ARG A 651 -29.36 -31.72 48.73
N LEU A 652 -30.27 -31.03 49.42
CA LEU A 652 -30.02 -30.44 50.73
C LEU A 652 -29.79 -31.55 51.76
N VAL A 653 -28.58 -31.61 52.31
CA VAL A 653 -28.15 -32.61 53.30
C VAL A 653 -28.35 -32.09 54.72
N GLN A 654 -28.05 -30.81 54.97
CA GLN A 654 -28.16 -30.22 56.30
C GLN A 654 -28.30 -28.70 56.23
N THR A 655 -29.07 -28.09 57.14
CA THR A 655 -29.09 -26.63 57.34
C THR A 655 -28.34 -26.32 58.63
N LEU A 656 -27.27 -25.52 58.55
CA LEU A 656 -26.44 -25.14 59.69
C LEU A 656 -26.90 -23.84 60.35
N VAL A 657 -27.40 -22.90 59.54
CA VAL A 657 -27.92 -21.61 59.99
C VAL A 657 -29.20 -21.29 59.21
N ASP A 658 -30.21 -20.73 59.88
CA ASP A 658 -31.40 -20.16 59.25
C ASP A 658 -32.07 -19.16 60.20
N ARG A 659 -31.52 -17.93 60.30
CA ARG A 659 -31.98 -16.90 61.24
C ARG A 659 -31.57 -15.49 60.80
N ASN A 660 -32.08 -14.46 61.48
CA ASN A 660 -31.54 -13.10 61.33
C ASN A 660 -30.13 -13.00 61.94
N HIS A 661 -29.20 -12.43 61.19
CA HIS A 661 -27.82 -12.18 61.60
C HIS A 661 -27.53 -10.68 61.73
N SER A 662 -26.58 -10.33 62.59
CA SER A 662 -25.98 -8.99 62.63
C SER A 662 -24.84 -8.88 61.60
N ALA A 663 -24.59 -7.67 61.11
CA ALA A 663 -23.39 -7.38 60.34
C ALA A 663 -22.12 -7.74 61.15
N GLY A 664 -21.12 -8.33 60.51
CA GLY A 664 -19.88 -8.81 61.12
C GLY A 664 -19.42 -10.16 60.58
N THR A 665 -18.28 -10.63 61.08
CA THR A 665 -17.75 -11.98 60.81
C THR A 665 -18.32 -12.97 61.82
N HIS A 666 -18.79 -14.10 61.31
CA HIS A 666 -19.36 -15.20 62.07
C HIS A 666 -18.65 -16.50 61.70
N ALA A 667 -18.70 -17.47 62.60
CA ALA A 667 -18.20 -18.80 62.33
C ALA A 667 -19.17 -19.85 62.86
N ILE A 668 -19.24 -20.98 62.15
CA ILE A 668 -20.03 -22.13 62.57
C ILE A 668 -19.21 -23.41 62.43
N GLU A 669 -19.30 -24.27 63.44
CA GLU A 669 -18.77 -25.62 63.39
C GLU A 669 -19.76 -26.54 62.67
N TRP A 670 -19.28 -27.23 61.65
CA TRP A 670 -20.02 -28.28 60.98
C TRP A 670 -19.42 -29.64 61.36
N ASN A 671 -20.18 -30.43 62.12
CA ASN A 671 -19.90 -31.84 62.32
C ASN A 671 -20.71 -32.69 61.31
N ALA A 672 -20.00 -33.37 60.42
CA ALA A 672 -20.54 -34.23 59.38
C ALA A 672 -20.56 -35.72 59.78
N GLU A 673 -20.51 -36.03 61.07
CA GLU A 673 -20.67 -37.39 61.59
C GLU A 673 -22.01 -37.98 61.10
N GLY A 674 -21.92 -39.14 60.44
CA GLY A 674 -23.07 -39.77 59.75
C GLY A 674 -23.15 -39.55 58.23
N LEU A 675 -22.40 -38.60 57.65
CA LEU A 675 -22.34 -38.39 56.19
C LEU A 675 -21.22 -39.23 55.52
N PRO A 676 -21.41 -39.80 54.31
CA PRO A 676 -20.35 -40.56 53.63
C PRO A 676 -19.17 -39.67 53.21
N SER A 677 -17.98 -40.24 53.06
CA SER A 677 -16.84 -39.51 52.47
C SER A 677 -17.20 -39.03 51.06
N GLY A 678 -16.84 -37.80 50.71
CA GLY A 678 -17.20 -37.21 49.43
C GLY A 678 -17.15 -35.69 49.44
N ALA A 679 -17.39 -35.11 48.26
CA ALA A 679 -17.53 -33.67 48.11
C ALA A 679 -18.94 -33.23 48.52
N TYR A 680 -19.00 -32.12 49.25
CA TYR A 680 -20.21 -31.43 49.64
C TYR A 680 -20.08 -29.95 49.28
N PHE A 681 -21.19 -29.29 49.05
CA PHE A 681 -21.23 -27.86 48.77
C PHE A 681 -21.99 -27.14 49.88
N TYR A 682 -21.37 -26.15 50.51
CA TYR A 682 -22.06 -25.29 51.46
C TYR A 682 -22.27 -23.91 50.85
N ARG A 683 -23.47 -23.37 51.05
CA ARG A 683 -23.86 -22.08 50.49
C ARG A 683 -24.50 -21.20 51.53
N ILE A 684 -24.29 -19.90 51.37
CA ILE A 684 -24.91 -18.85 52.15
C ILE A 684 -26.03 -18.22 51.31
N GLU A 685 -27.21 -18.08 51.92
CA GLU A 685 -28.41 -17.52 51.30
C GLU A 685 -28.90 -16.34 52.13
N ALA A 686 -29.22 -15.23 51.47
CA ALA A 686 -29.78 -14.04 52.10
C ALA A 686 -30.95 -13.51 51.26
N GLY A 687 -32.05 -13.13 51.91
CA GLY A 687 -33.25 -12.62 51.22
C GLY A 687 -33.87 -13.59 50.20
N GLY A 688 -33.70 -14.90 50.40
CA GLY A 688 -34.21 -15.95 49.50
C GLY A 688 -33.37 -16.22 48.26
N LYS A 689 -32.18 -15.62 48.12
CA LYS A 689 -31.23 -15.87 47.03
C LYS A 689 -29.90 -16.40 47.54
N THR A 690 -29.21 -17.22 46.74
CA THR A 690 -27.85 -17.68 47.05
C THR A 690 -26.85 -16.55 46.83
N ALA A 691 -26.07 -16.23 47.87
CA ALA A 691 -25.08 -15.16 47.85
C ALA A 691 -23.65 -15.69 47.59
N ALA A 692 -23.28 -16.85 48.11
CA ALA A 692 -22.01 -17.52 47.79
C ALA A 692 -22.07 -19.04 48.02
N VAL A 693 -21.22 -19.79 47.33
CA VAL A 693 -21.10 -21.27 47.43
C VAL A 693 -19.63 -21.65 47.53
N ARG A 694 -19.32 -22.68 48.32
CA ARG A 694 -18.00 -23.29 48.47
C ARG A 694 -18.10 -24.81 48.59
N GLN A 695 -17.02 -25.50 48.29
CA GLN A 695 -16.92 -26.96 48.37
C GLN A 695 -16.13 -27.38 49.61
N ALA A 696 -16.61 -28.42 50.29
CA ALA A 696 -15.93 -29.11 51.37
C ALA A 696 -15.71 -30.58 50.99
N LEU A 697 -14.54 -31.15 51.32
CA LEU A 697 -14.24 -32.56 51.12
C LEU A 697 -14.20 -33.29 52.46
N LEU A 698 -15.18 -34.16 52.71
CA LEU A 698 -15.19 -35.04 53.87
C LEU A 698 -14.45 -36.33 53.53
N VAL A 699 -13.44 -36.68 54.33
CA VAL A 699 -12.64 -37.91 54.14
C VAL A 699 -12.59 -38.66 55.46
N LYS A 700 -13.39 -39.72 55.59
CA LYS A 700 -13.38 -40.61 56.77
C LYS A 700 -12.20 -41.56 56.81
#